data_AF-A0A5C1Q748-F1
#
_entry.id   AF-A0A5C1Q748-F1
#
_cell.length_a   1.000
_cell.length_b   1.000
_cell.length_c   1.000
_cell.angle_alpha   90.00
_cell.angle_beta   90.00
_cell.angle_gamma   90.00
#
_symmetry.space_group_name_H-M   'P 1'
#
loop_
_entity.id
_entity.type
_entity.pdbx_description
1 polymer ?
#
loop_
_entity_poly.entity_id
_entity_poly.type
_entity_poly.pdbx_seq_one_letter_code
_entity_poly.pdbx_strand_id
1 'polypeptide(L)'
;MNKIKVIFFYSLVLLLFSCSNSKSDINKEIIEVTIPTIEEPEIIEEKEESPEIDKKPLSLNIINEEIEWGEFDEVNFESDHYAVVANKKTVLYKNIDIYNKDDIKNLEEELTIEIGTILPIKKTIMLEDTILENYFKFKGDTNYFYLTEYNSEPYIVWGANLHGDINNKLDAQKLSYYYTKEISSETFIPYSGSYNLSNKTLNNLSINRVDFQKLDTEKSILNHYKEDLKDRSNITFITTDLFSTTLFNIIDNLTYVYSKEVLDPQILELSRMFIRVLKEYESQDDKLHNNYTNLLNSTLNLFELTTLLITLDMSEVKKQIIKDELNLIESKKSKTTSPILGNSFDYTLFERESKFSKSIIWLLNSSLKPENLMLVNKIVYENSDLRLLWQNINRDIRYLLGDSKDLDFNGTTQFIDDYIFSIFPSWIDNKSNMDDFIISHKLYNENFRFFGRAFNYDDEISNRINNIKYYTPLDFMSIIGSSVSKSLIKQTEVHNEYYNQYEEVIENIKDSITLDNRSLYSGSINLLKSIFSFEQNRDFFFAEKGKWNQKILFTSHTLLTRIKSKNLDNKPHENVEIMTDPTDITFDVLDFSRPNHYIEPNIDFYNSYLLVITSIMENLDLNSLSIDYISKFENLTNIIMKVLEILEREVNIKELDLEMNDYIVTIPTLLYKIEMEDNSSYFIDRDTINRIDSPYRLYLALDDKVYGKRVAVGYINHYKVNDNNLEQPFWTEDNLK
;
A
#
# COMPACT_ATOMS: atom_id res chain seq x y z
N MET A 1 18.16 23.83 -12.49
CA MET A 1 18.55 24.30 -11.14
C MET A 1 17.85 23.55 -10.01
N ASN A 2 16.55 23.22 -10.10
CA ASN A 2 15.86 22.44 -9.04
C ASN A 2 16.32 20.98 -8.91
N LYS A 3 16.71 20.30 -10.01
CA LYS A 3 17.30 18.95 -9.97
C LYS A 3 18.62 18.85 -9.17
N ILE A 4 19.41 19.92 -9.13
CA ILE A 4 20.70 19.92 -8.41
C ILE A 4 20.50 20.09 -6.91
N LYS A 5 19.48 20.85 -6.46
CA LYS A 5 19.20 21.03 -5.04
C LYS A 5 18.70 19.75 -4.36
N VAL A 6 17.88 18.95 -5.05
CA VAL A 6 17.38 17.67 -4.51
C VAL A 6 18.53 16.66 -4.37
N ILE A 7 19.38 16.51 -5.40
CA ILE A 7 20.54 15.61 -5.34
C ILE A 7 21.55 16.04 -4.26
N PHE A 8 21.77 17.35 -4.09
CA PHE A 8 22.70 17.87 -3.07
C PHE A 8 22.16 17.68 -1.65
N PHE A 9 20.86 17.85 -1.43
CA PHE A 9 20.22 17.62 -0.13
C PHE A 9 20.21 16.13 0.23
N TYR A 10 19.97 15.24 -0.75
CA TYR A 10 20.04 13.78 -0.56
C TYR A 10 21.46 13.26 -0.30
N SER A 11 22.47 13.83 -0.96
CA SER A 11 23.87 13.50 -0.70
C SER A 11 24.28 13.88 0.73
N LEU A 12 23.71 14.97 1.27
CA LEU A 12 23.96 15.43 2.64
C LEU A 12 23.30 14.50 3.67
N VAL A 13 22.07 14.03 3.41
CA VAL A 13 21.38 13.05 4.28
C VAL A 13 22.10 11.70 4.28
N LEU A 14 22.59 11.23 3.13
CA LEU A 14 23.39 9.99 3.03
C LEU A 14 24.77 10.10 3.71
N LEU A 15 25.40 11.28 3.67
CA LEU A 15 26.66 11.56 4.37
C LEU A 15 26.47 11.57 5.89
N LEU A 16 25.36 12.13 6.39
CA LEU A 16 25.03 12.14 7.81
C LEU A 16 24.74 10.74 8.37
N PHE A 17 24.21 9.82 7.54
CA PHE A 17 24.04 8.41 7.94
C PHE A 17 25.32 7.58 7.87
N SER A 18 26.20 7.86 6.90
CA SER A 18 27.44 7.09 6.67
C SER A 18 28.56 7.36 7.70
N CYS A 19 28.53 8.49 8.41
CA CYS A 19 29.53 8.83 9.42
C CYS A 19 29.29 8.19 10.81
N SER A 20 28.27 7.35 10.99
CA SER A 20 27.99 6.71 12.29
C SER A 20 28.68 5.36 12.53
N ASN A 21 29.42 4.80 11.55
CA ASN A 21 30.15 3.55 11.72
C ASN A 21 31.41 3.49 10.84
N SER A 22 32.53 4.02 11.32
CA SER A 22 33.86 3.43 11.08
C SER A 22 34.93 4.10 11.94
N LYS A 23 35.46 3.36 12.91
CA LYS A 23 36.82 3.58 13.41
C LYS A 23 37.74 2.70 12.57
N SER A 24 38.49 3.30 11.65
CA SER A 24 39.76 2.71 11.21
C SER A 24 40.71 3.79 10.69
N ASP A 25 41.91 3.73 11.26
CA ASP A 25 43.06 4.57 10.96
C ASP A 25 43.46 4.48 9.48
N ILE A 26 43.58 5.64 8.83
CA ILE A 26 44.30 5.76 7.55
C ILE A 26 45.37 6.83 7.70
N ASN A 27 46.62 6.38 7.56
CA ASN A 27 47.83 7.19 7.54
C ASN A 27 47.79 8.28 6.47
N LYS A 28 48.16 9.49 6.87
CA LYS A 28 48.35 10.66 6.01
C LYS A 28 49.67 10.54 5.24
N GLU A 29 49.61 10.55 3.91
CA GLU A 29 50.71 11.07 3.08
C GLU A 29 50.32 12.44 2.53
N ILE A 30 51.29 13.34 2.65
CA ILE A 30 51.19 14.78 2.50
C ILE A 30 51.38 15.15 1.02
N ILE A 31 50.43 15.91 0.45
CA ILE A 31 50.69 16.73 -0.73
C ILE A 31 50.38 18.18 -0.34
N GLU A 32 51.45 18.97 -0.19
CA GLU A 32 51.39 20.42 0.00
C GLU A 32 50.86 21.09 -1.26
N VAL A 33 49.70 21.76 -1.15
CA VAL A 33 49.30 22.81 -2.09
C VAL A 33 49.12 24.09 -1.29
N THR A 34 49.99 25.06 -1.58
CA THR A 34 50.04 26.38 -0.96
C THR A 34 48.90 27.25 -1.49
N ILE A 35 48.04 27.74 -0.60
CA ILE A 35 47.03 28.78 -0.86
C ILE A 35 47.32 29.97 0.08
N PRO A 36 47.20 31.24 -0.36
CA PRO A 36 47.70 32.40 0.37
C PRO A 36 46.89 32.70 1.63
N THR A 37 47.60 33.16 2.65
CA THR A 37 47.11 33.66 3.93
C THR A 37 46.05 34.75 3.77
N ILE A 38 44.86 34.50 4.30
CA ILE A 38 43.85 35.51 4.64
C ILE A 38 43.80 35.57 6.16
N GLU A 39 43.83 36.80 6.68
CA GLU A 39 43.95 37.18 8.09
C GLU A 39 42.93 36.47 8.99
N GLU A 40 43.41 35.96 10.12
CA GLU A 40 42.61 35.35 11.19
C GLU A 40 41.65 36.38 11.81
N PRO A 41 40.34 36.08 11.89
CA PRO A 41 39.48 36.65 12.92
C PRO A 41 39.41 35.69 14.13
N GLU A 42 39.37 36.31 15.31
CA GLU A 42 39.36 35.68 16.65
C GLU A 42 38.48 34.44 16.77
N ILE A 43 39.08 33.34 17.22
CA ILE A 43 38.39 32.14 17.69
C ILE A 43 37.70 32.49 19.02
N ILE A 44 36.39 32.70 18.98
CA ILE A 44 35.53 32.49 20.13
C ILE A 44 35.26 30.98 20.16
N GLU A 45 35.79 30.28 21.16
CA GLU A 45 35.42 28.89 21.43
C GLU A 45 33.96 28.84 21.92
N GLU A 46 33.01 28.85 20.98
CA GLU A 46 31.71 28.22 21.23
C GLU A 46 31.92 26.71 21.11
N LYS A 47 31.85 26.03 22.26
CA LYS A 47 31.61 24.59 22.29
C LYS A 47 30.25 24.33 21.63
N GLU A 48 30.25 24.04 20.34
CA GLU A 48 29.16 23.28 19.74
C GLU A 48 29.17 21.88 20.34
N GLU A 49 28.41 21.71 21.43
CA GLU A 49 27.88 20.41 21.78
C GLU A 49 27.02 19.96 20.60
N SER A 50 27.56 19.04 19.80
CA SER A 50 26.78 18.23 18.89
C SER A 50 25.58 17.68 19.67
N PRO A 51 24.33 17.88 19.23
CA PRO A 51 23.20 17.27 19.89
C PRO A 51 23.34 15.76 19.69
N GLU A 52 23.89 15.10 20.70
CA GLU A 52 23.64 13.69 20.92
C GLU A 52 22.12 13.59 21.02
N ILE A 53 21.50 13.10 19.95
CA ILE A 53 20.10 12.65 20.00
C ILE A 53 20.13 11.45 20.93
N ASP A 54 20.00 11.74 22.22
CA ASP A 54 19.77 10.78 23.29
C ASP A 54 18.50 10.04 22.88
N LYS A 55 18.64 8.85 22.29
CA LYS A 55 17.56 7.89 22.01
C LYS A 55 17.03 7.34 23.35
N LYS A 56 16.70 8.22 24.29
CA LYS A 56 15.81 7.86 25.38
C LYS A 56 14.44 7.65 24.73
N PRO A 57 13.81 6.47 24.91
CA PRO A 57 12.39 6.37 24.64
C PRO A 57 11.72 7.49 25.44
N LEU A 58 10.83 8.27 24.80
CA LEU A 58 9.97 9.18 25.52
C LEU A 58 9.19 8.32 26.52
N SER A 59 9.64 8.28 27.79
CA SER A 59 8.92 7.61 28.85
C SER A 59 7.72 8.48 29.22
N LEU A 60 6.70 8.48 28.38
CA LEU A 60 5.37 8.95 28.72
C LEU A 60 4.75 7.87 29.60
N ASN A 61 4.35 8.27 30.81
CA ASN A 61 3.63 7.41 31.74
C ASN A 61 2.52 6.64 31.00
N ILE A 62 2.53 5.31 31.11
CA ILE A 62 1.45 4.44 30.63
C ILE A 62 0.13 5.02 31.15
N ILE A 63 -0.71 5.48 30.23
CA ILE A 63 -2.01 6.10 30.52
C ILE A 63 -2.98 4.95 30.84
N ASN A 64 -2.91 4.42 32.06
CA ASN A 64 -3.89 3.44 32.59
C ASN A 64 -5.21 4.13 32.96
N GLU A 65 -5.72 4.99 32.08
CA GLU A 65 -6.94 5.76 32.32
C GLU A 65 -8.15 4.99 31.80
N GLU A 66 -9.21 4.86 32.60
CA GLU A 66 -10.45 4.23 32.16
C GLU A 66 -11.19 5.14 31.17
N ILE A 67 -11.89 4.55 30.20
CA ILE A 67 -12.74 5.33 29.28
C ILE A 67 -14.03 5.66 30.01
N GLU A 68 -14.20 6.95 30.28
CA GLU A 68 -15.46 7.53 30.73
C GLU A 68 -16.23 8.10 29.54
N TRP A 69 -17.47 7.64 29.38
CA TRP A 69 -18.38 8.11 28.33
C TRP A 69 -19.21 9.28 28.86
N GLY A 70 -19.11 10.43 28.19
CA GLY A 70 -19.91 11.61 28.46
C GLY A 70 -21.32 11.51 27.87
N GLU A 71 -22.21 12.33 28.41
CA GLU A 71 -23.59 12.51 27.94
C GLU A 71 -23.74 13.88 27.26
N PHE A 72 -24.70 13.99 26.34
CA PHE A 72 -25.06 15.29 25.79
C PHE A 72 -25.88 16.10 26.79
N ASP A 73 -25.82 17.42 26.68
CA ASP A 73 -26.73 18.30 27.40
C ASP A 73 -28.19 17.91 27.11
N GLU A 74 -28.99 17.79 28.18
CA GLU A 74 -30.40 17.45 28.07
C GLU A 74 -31.17 18.57 27.35
N VAL A 75 -31.81 18.20 26.24
CA VAL A 75 -32.76 19.08 25.55
C VAL A 75 -34.14 18.87 26.16
N ASN A 76 -34.61 19.85 26.92
CA ASN A 76 -35.81 19.77 27.77
C ASN A 76 -37.16 19.94 27.05
N PHE A 77 -37.17 19.89 25.72
CA PHE A 77 -38.38 20.04 24.92
C PHE A 77 -38.46 18.96 23.82
N GLU A 78 -39.69 18.53 23.51
CA GLU A 78 -39.99 17.58 22.45
C GLU A 78 -40.58 18.31 21.24
N SER A 79 -40.10 17.95 20.05
CA SER A 79 -40.52 18.48 18.76
C SER A 79 -40.33 17.41 17.68
N ASP A 80 -41.17 17.43 16.66
CA ASP A 80 -41.00 16.56 15.48
C ASP A 80 -39.81 17.01 14.62
N HIS A 81 -39.46 18.29 14.72
CA HIS A 81 -38.42 18.95 13.94
C HIS A 81 -37.58 19.88 14.82
N TYR A 82 -36.28 19.88 14.59
CA TYR A 82 -35.28 20.68 15.30
C TYR A 82 -34.40 21.43 14.30
N ALA A 83 -33.87 22.57 14.71
CA ALA A 83 -32.82 23.26 13.98
C ALA A 83 -31.74 23.73 14.95
N VAL A 84 -30.50 23.85 14.46
CA VAL A 84 -29.38 24.34 15.26
C VAL A 84 -28.98 25.73 14.78
N VAL A 85 -28.82 26.67 15.71
CA VAL A 85 -28.32 28.01 15.41
C VAL A 85 -26.90 27.90 14.88
N ALA A 86 -26.66 28.30 13.63
CA ALA A 86 -25.39 28.12 12.95
C ALA A 86 -24.71 29.43 12.56
N ASN A 87 -25.27 30.58 12.96
CA ASN A 87 -24.67 31.89 12.73
C ASN A 87 -24.72 32.73 14.00
N LYS A 88 -23.66 33.49 14.27
CA LYS A 88 -23.60 34.41 15.41
C LYS A 88 -24.56 35.60 15.27
N LYS A 89 -25.09 35.85 14.07
CA LYS A 89 -26.07 36.91 13.77
C LYS A 89 -27.51 36.46 13.98
N THR A 90 -27.77 35.24 14.46
CA THR A 90 -29.13 34.73 14.62
C THR A 90 -29.87 35.49 15.71
N VAL A 91 -31.08 35.92 15.39
CA VAL A 91 -31.97 36.67 16.27
C VAL A 91 -33.35 36.02 16.30
N LEU A 92 -33.97 35.97 17.47
CA LEU A 92 -35.39 35.71 17.65
C LEU A 92 -36.18 37.00 17.51
N TYR A 93 -37.21 36.94 16.69
CA TYR A 93 -38.17 38.00 16.50
C TYR A 93 -39.43 37.68 17.30
N LYS A 94 -40.10 38.71 17.80
CA LYS A 94 -41.37 38.56 18.50
C LYS A 94 -42.39 37.82 17.63
N ASN A 95 -43.12 36.88 18.22
CA ASN A 95 -44.15 36.14 17.50
C ASN A 95 -45.28 37.06 17.05
N ILE A 96 -45.40 37.26 15.73
CA ILE A 96 -46.47 38.00 15.06
C ILE A 96 -47.04 37.13 13.95
N ASP A 97 -48.33 37.26 13.67
CA ASP A 97 -48.91 36.57 12.53
C ASP A 97 -48.40 37.19 11.23
N ILE A 98 -47.71 36.39 10.40
CA ILE A 98 -47.23 36.78 9.07
C ILE A 98 -48.20 36.24 8.02
N TYR A 99 -48.95 37.14 7.38
CA TYR A 99 -49.91 36.80 6.33
C TYR A 99 -49.41 37.15 4.93
N ASN A 100 -48.52 38.13 4.81
CA ASN A 100 -47.98 38.61 3.54
C ASN A 100 -46.48 38.99 3.66
N LYS A 101 -45.82 39.25 2.52
CA LYS A 101 -44.37 39.56 2.49
C LYS A 101 -44.02 40.91 3.14
N ASP A 102 -44.96 41.85 3.26
CA ASP A 102 -44.72 43.15 3.91
C ASP A 102 -44.72 43.07 5.43
N ASP A 103 -45.36 42.06 6.03
CA ASP A 103 -45.42 41.88 7.49
C ASP A 103 -44.03 41.63 8.10
N ILE A 104 -43.08 41.13 7.32
CA ILE A 104 -41.68 40.92 7.71
C ILE A 104 -41.01 42.23 8.13
N LYS A 105 -41.42 43.37 7.56
CA LYS A 105 -40.86 44.70 7.92
C LYS A 105 -41.21 45.11 9.35
N ASN A 106 -42.22 44.47 9.95
CA ASN A 106 -42.68 44.73 11.30
C ASN A 106 -42.07 43.75 12.33
N LEU A 107 -41.16 42.86 11.91
CA LEU A 107 -40.44 41.99 12.83
C LEU A 107 -39.49 42.82 13.69
N GLU A 108 -39.75 42.86 14.99
CA GLU A 108 -38.87 43.46 15.98
C GLU A 108 -37.91 42.41 16.51
N GLU A 109 -36.61 42.70 16.43
CA GLU A 109 -35.55 41.90 17.04
C GLU A 109 -35.69 41.92 18.56
N GLU A 110 -35.80 40.75 19.19
CA GLU A 110 -36.03 40.64 20.63
C GLU A 110 -34.81 40.07 21.36
N LEU A 111 -34.24 38.96 20.86
CA LEU A 111 -33.16 38.25 21.53
C LEU A 111 -32.12 37.73 20.53
N THR A 112 -30.84 38.00 20.77
CA THR A 112 -29.73 37.30 20.09
C THR A 112 -29.52 35.92 20.70
N ILE A 113 -29.36 34.89 19.89
CA ILE A 113 -29.09 33.51 20.36
C ILE A 113 -27.66 33.10 20.05
N GLU A 114 -27.04 32.36 20.98
CA GLU A 114 -25.72 31.78 20.81
C GLU A 114 -25.68 30.65 19.77
N ILE A 115 -24.56 30.55 19.06
CA ILE A 115 -24.33 29.47 18.11
C ILE A 115 -24.36 28.10 18.80
N GLY A 116 -24.89 27.10 18.12
CA GLY A 116 -25.10 25.76 18.65
C GLY A 116 -26.37 25.59 19.47
N THR A 117 -27.14 26.65 19.75
CA THR A 117 -28.44 26.51 20.43
C THR A 117 -29.40 25.67 19.58
N ILE A 118 -30.03 24.66 20.19
CA ILE A 118 -31.06 23.83 19.55
C ILE A 118 -32.41 24.54 19.70
N LEU A 119 -33.15 24.63 18.60
CA LEU A 119 -34.47 25.24 18.54
C LEU A 119 -35.50 24.23 18.05
N PRO A 120 -36.67 24.09 18.69
CA PRO A 120 -37.76 23.28 18.16
C PRO A 120 -38.43 24.04 17.01
N ILE A 121 -38.60 23.39 15.86
CA ILE A 121 -39.35 23.96 14.73
C ILE A 121 -40.81 23.51 14.85
N LYS A 122 -41.68 24.42 15.30
CA LYS A 122 -43.10 24.15 15.50
C LYS A 122 -43.90 24.28 14.22
N LYS A 123 -43.53 25.24 13.36
CA LYS A 123 -44.22 25.49 12.09
C LYS A 123 -43.32 26.27 11.12
N THR A 124 -43.29 25.84 9.86
CA THR A 124 -42.77 26.67 8.76
C THR A 124 -43.82 27.70 8.36
N ILE A 125 -43.44 28.97 8.34
CA ILE A 125 -44.35 30.06 7.95
C ILE A 125 -44.44 30.08 6.42
N MET A 126 -45.63 29.82 5.90
CA MET A 126 -45.94 29.71 4.46
C MET A 126 -47.01 30.72 4.10
N LEU A 127 -46.91 31.34 2.92
CA LEU A 127 -47.92 32.27 2.40
C LEU A 127 -49.02 31.48 1.66
N GLU A 128 -50.28 31.68 2.04
CA GLU A 128 -51.41 30.88 1.52
C GLU A 128 -51.74 31.16 0.03
N ASP A 129 -51.22 32.25 -0.56
CA ASP A 129 -51.69 32.79 -1.85
C ASP A 129 -50.71 32.74 -3.04
N THR A 130 -49.55 32.08 -2.93
CA THR A 130 -48.54 32.08 -4.02
C THR A 130 -48.30 30.71 -4.65
N ILE A 131 -48.76 30.54 -5.89
CA ILE A 131 -48.59 29.32 -6.71
C ILE A 131 -47.12 29.08 -7.13
N LEU A 132 -46.19 30.03 -6.92
CA LEU A 132 -44.85 29.94 -7.51
C LEU A 132 -43.62 30.14 -6.60
N GLU A 133 -43.67 30.78 -5.42
CA GLU A 133 -42.48 30.91 -4.54
C GLU A 133 -42.86 31.12 -3.06
N ASN A 134 -42.69 30.11 -2.20
CA ASN A 134 -43.03 30.13 -0.77
C ASN A 134 -41.92 30.68 0.15
N TYR A 135 -40.86 31.24 -0.42
CA TYR A 135 -39.71 31.75 0.31
C TYR A 135 -39.82 33.26 0.54
N PHE A 136 -39.18 33.74 1.60
CA PHE A 136 -39.03 35.14 1.90
C PHE A 136 -37.67 35.64 1.43
N LYS A 137 -37.58 36.92 1.06
CA LYS A 137 -36.30 37.62 0.88
C LYS A 137 -36.06 38.51 2.09
N PHE A 138 -35.04 38.21 2.89
CA PHE A 138 -34.78 38.91 4.13
C PHE A 138 -33.28 39.04 4.37
N LYS A 139 -32.84 40.26 4.68
CA LYS A 139 -31.41 40.61 4.92
C LYS A 139 -30.43 40.18 3.80
N GLY A 140 -30.91 40.04 2.56
CA GLY A 140 -30.09 39.65 1.40
C GLY A 140 -30.18 38.17 1.04
N ASP A 141 -30.82 37.37 1.89
CA ASP A 141 -31.00 35.93 1.74
C ASP A 141 -32.43 35.55 1.30
N THR A 142 -32.58 34.35 0.74
CA THR A 142 -33.86 33.76 0.37
C THR A 142 -34.10 32.48 1.15
N ASN A 143 -35.02 32.48 2.14
CA ASN A 143 -35.29 31.33 3.02
C ASN A 143 -36.68 31.41 3.67
N TYR A 144 -37.01 30.48 4.55
CA TYR A 144 -38.24 30.46 5.36
C TYR A 144 -38.05 31.17 6.70
N PHE A 145 -39.17 31.63 7.26
CA PHE A 145 -39.26 31.87 8.70
C PHE A 145 -39.88 30.66 9.38
N TYR A 146 -39.41 30.38 10.60
CA TYR A 146 -39.93 29.30 11.42
C TYR A 146 -40.50 29.84 12.71
N LEU A 147 -41.66 29.31 13.13
CA LEU A 147 -42.16 29.46 14.47
C LEU A 147 -41.39 28.49 15.38
N THR A 148 -40.78 29.03 16.43
CA THR A 148 -40.00 28.29 17.41
C THR A 148 -40.42 28.66 18.84
N GLU A 149 -39.85 27.98 19.81
CA GLU A 149 -40.08 28.19 21.24
C GLU A 149 -38.73 28.26 21.93
N TYR A 150 -38.51 29.29 22.75
CA TYR A 150 -37.29 29.48 23.52
C TYR A 150 -37.65 29.99 24.91
N ASN A 151 -37.15 29.34 25.97
CA ASN A 151 -37.53 29.63 27.36
C ASN A 151 -39.06 29.67 27.60
N SER A 152 -39.80 28.74 26.98
CA SER A 152 -41.26 28.62 27.05
C SER A 152 -42.07 29.78 26.45
N GLU A 153 -41.43 30.66 25.68
CA GLU A 153 -42.10 31.74 24.94
C GLU A 153 -42.00 31.48 23.42
N PRO A 154 -43.05 31.79 22.63
CA PRO A 154 -43.03 31.60 21.19
C PRO A 154 -42.31 32.74 20.47
N TYR A 155 -41.48 32.38 19.48
CA TYR A 155 -40.72 33.33 18.67
C TYR A 155 -40.72 32.94 17.20
N ILE A 156 -40.30 33.87 16.36
CA ILE A 156 -40.02 33.65 14.94
C ILE A 156 -38.51 33.70 14.74
N VAL A 157 -37.97 32.79 13.93
CA VAL A 157 -36.54 32.72 13.61
C VAL A 157 -36.31 32.61 12.11
N TRP A 158 -35.23 33.25 11.63
CA TRP A 158 -34.88 33.27 10.22
C TRP A 158 -34.10 32.02 9.80
N GLY A 159 -34.62 31.29 8.82
CA GLY A 159 -34.11 29.98 8.41
C GLY A 159 -32.72 29.99 7.80
N ALA A 160 -32.30 31.09 7.16
CA ALA A 160 -30.97 31.14 6.54
C ALA A 160 -29.83 31.03 7.56
N ASN A 161 -30.09 31.35 8.83
CA ASN A 161 -29.08 31.29 9.88
C ASN A 161 -29.15 30.00 10.73
N LEU A 162 -30.00 29.07 10.33
CA LEU A 162 -30.18 27.79 10.98
C LEU A 162 -29.61 26.67 10.11
N HIS A 163 -29.02 25.68 10.75
CA HIS A 163 -28.59 24.46 10.10
C HIS A 163 -29.65 23.37 10.32
N GLY A 164 -30.28 22.98 9.21
CA GLY A 164 -31.12 21.78 9.09
C GLY A 164 -32.59 21.94 9.49
N ASP A 165 -33.38 21.01 8.96
CA ASP A 165 -34.70 20.60 9.45
C ASP A 165 -34.54 19.15 9.95
N ILE A 166 -34.10 19.00 11.20
CA ILE A 166 -33.61 17.74 11.76
C ILE A 166 -34.77 17.03 12.45
N ASN A 167 -35.14 15.86 11.95
CA ASN A 167 -36.24 15.06 12.48
C ASN A 167 -35.87 14.18 13.70
N ASN A 168 -34.62 14.29 14.16
CA ASN A 168 -34.08 13.49 15.26
C ASN A 168 -33.37 14.38 16.28
N LYS A 169 -33.86 14.35 17.52
CA LYS A 169 -33.30 15.07 18.67
C LYS A 169 -31.81 14.80 18.87
N LEU A 170 -31.37 13.54 18.73
CA LEU A 170 -29.98 13.15 18.93
C LEU A 170 -29.05 13.76 17.87
N ASP A 171 -29.50 13.85 16.62
CA ASP A 171 -28.69 14.42 15.54
C ASP A 171 -28.59 15.95 15.68
N ALA A 172 -29.62 16.60 16.23
CA ALA A 172 -29.55 18.02 16.60
C ALA A 172 -28.58 18.25 17.77
N GLN A 173 -28.56 17.36 18.78
CA GLN A 173 -27.60 17.39 19.89
C GLN A 173 -26.15 17.21 19.41
N LYS A 174 -25.90 16.26 18.50
CA LYS A 174 -24.57 16.11 17.87
C LYS A 174 -24.15 17.38 17.15
N LEU A 175 -25.02 17.91 16.28
CA LEU A 175 -24.71 19.08 15.49
C LEU A 175 -24.43 20.30 16.39
N SER A 176 -25.26 20.49 17.42
CA SER A 176 -25.05 21.48 18.48
C SER A 176 -23.67 21.33 19.14
N TYR A 177 -23.32 20.11 19.56
CA TYR A 177 -22.00 19.81 20.13
C TYR A 177 -20.86 20.21 19.18
N TYR A 178 -20.95 20.00 17.86
CA TYR A 178 -19.88 20.43 16.96
C TYR A 178 -19.72 21.95 16.87
N TYR A 179 -20.80 22.71 17.08
CA TYR A 179 -20.75 24.18 17.14
C TYR A 179 -20.25 24.73 18.48
N THR A 180 -20.47 24.01 19.58
CA THR A 180 -20.17 24.48 20.94
C THR A 180 -18.96 23.84 21.59
N LYS A 181 -18.49 22.69 21.09
CA LYS A 181 -17.41 21.93 21.72
C LYS A 181 -16.14 22.76 21.87
N GLU A 182 -15.50 22.59 23.00
CA GLU A 182 -14.12 23.06 23.20
C GLU A 182 -13.17 22.28 22.27
N ILE A 183 -11.98 22.86 22.03
CA ILE A 183 -10.95 22.25 21.17
C ILE A 183 -10.53 20.86 21.71
N SER A 184 -10.58 20.67 23.03
CA SER A 184 -10.27 19.43 23.72
C SER A 184 -11.44 18.94 24.58
N SER A 185 -11.77 17.65 24.51
CA SER A 185 -12.78 17.02 25.38
C SER A 185 -12.13 16.24 26.53
N GLU A 186 -12.65 16.38 27.75
CA GLU A 186 -12.21 15.62 28.93
C GLU A 186 -12.84 14.22 29.02
N THR A 187 -13.91 13.95 28.27
CA THR A 187 -14.64 12.66 28.23
C THR A 187 -14.82 12.16 26.80
N PHE A 188 -15.02 10.85 26.64
CA PHE A 188 -15.33 10.26 25.34
C PHE A 188 -16.82 10.40 25.03
N ILE A 189 -17.15 10.69 23.78
CA ILE A 189 -18.55 10.73 23.32
C ILE A 189 -18.92 9.42 22.61
N PRO A 190 -20.15 8.88 22.80
CA PRO A 190 -20.54 7.55 22.30
C PRO A 190 -20.89 7.52 20.79
N TYR A 191 -20.25 8.38 20.01
CA TYR A 191 -20.44 8.50 18.56
C TYR A 191 -19.15 9.00 17.90
N SER A 192 -19.05 8.84 16.58
CA SER A 192 -18.00 9.46 15.76
C SER A 192 -18.64 10.01 14.49
N GLY A 193 -18.79 11.33 14.41
CA GLY A 193 -19.55 12.00 13.36
C GLY A 193 -20.97 11.45 13.20
N SER A 194 -21.31 10.91 12.03
CA SER A 194 -22.62 10.28 11.77
C SER A 194 -22.80 8.90 12.43
N TYR A 195 -21.73 8.28 12.93
CA TYR A 195 -21.79 6.93 13.49
C TYR A 195 -22.19 6.91 14.97
N ASN A 196 -23.41 6.46 15.26
CA ASN A 196 -23.79 6.06 16.61
C ASN A 196 -23.11 4.74 16.97
N LEU A 197 -22.32 4.71 18.05
CA LEU A 197 -21.62 3.49 18.45
C LEU A 197 -22.57 2.57 19.21
N SER A 198 -22.56 1.28 18.85
CA SER A 198 -23.34 0.27 19.56
C SER A 198 -22.77 0.03 20.96
N ASN A 199 -23.61 -0.42 21.91
CA ASN A 199 -23.14 -0.82 23.26
C ASN A 199 -22.00 -1.85 23.20
N LYS A 200 -22.02 -2.75 22.21
CA LYS A 200 -20.93 -3.71 21.98
C LYS A 200 -19.62 -2.98 21.64
N THR A 201 -19.68 -2.01 20.74
CA THR A 201 -18.52 -1.20 20.33
C THR A 201 -18.00 -0.34 21.49
N LEU A 202 -18.89 0.33 22.23
CA LEU A 202 -18.53 1.10 23.42
C LEU A 202 -17.79 0.23 24.45
N ASN A 203 -18.35 -0.94 24.79
CA ASN A 203 -17.70 -1.88 25.70
C ASN A 203 -16.34 -2.36 25.18
N ASN A 204 -16.25 -2.65 23.88
CA ASN A 204 -15.01 -3.08 23.26
C ASN A 204 -13.93 -1.99 23.31
N LEU A 205 -14.30 -0.73 23.06
CA LEU A 205 -13.40 0.42 23.18
C LEU A 205 -12.98 0.64 24.63
N SER A 206 -13.89 0.54 25.60
CA SER A 206 -13.58 0.65 27.03
C SER A 206 -12.58 -0.41 27.52
N ILE A 207 -12.59 -1.61 26.95
CA ILE A 207 -11.67 -2.69 27.32
C ILE A 207 -10.36 -2.63 26.53
N ASN A 208 -10.47 -2.42 25.22
CA ASN A 208 -9.38 -2.68 24.28
C ASN A 208 -8.85 -1.43 23.56
N ARG A 209 -9.49 -0.27 23.75
CA ARG A 209 -9.26 0.99 23.03
C ARG A 209 -9.54 0.95 21.52
N VAL A 210 -9.80 -0.23 20.97
CA VAL A 210 -10.01 -0.48 19.54
C VAL A 210 -11.14 -1.47 19.33
N ASP A 211 -11.95 -1.24 18.29
CA ASP A 211 -12.95 -2.20 17.81
C ASP A 211 -12.96 -2.33 16.29
N PHE A 212 -13.38 -3.51 15.82
CA PHE A 212 -13.45 -3.83 14.39
C PHE A 212 -14.87 -4.21 14.02
N GLN A 213 -15.40 -3.56 12.98
CA GLN A 213 -16.68 -3.88 12.37
C GLN A 213 -16.45 -4.36 10.95
N LYS A 214 -16.76 -5.64 10.70
CA LYS A 214 -16.76 -6.19 9.35
C LYS A 214 -17.78 -5.45 8.48
N LEU A 215 -17.40 -5.09 7.27
CA LEU A 215 -18.28 -4.45 6.30
C LEU A 215 -18.71 -5.48 5.25
N ASP A 216 -20.01 -5.70 5.13
CA ASP A 216 -20.58 -6.61 4.14
C ASP A 216 -20.70 -5.90 2.79
N THR A 217 -19.56 -5.64 2.17
CA THR A 217 -19.47 -4.87 0.92
C THR A 217 -18.25 -5.24 0.11
N GLU A 218 -18.35 -5.07 -1.20
CA GLU A 218 -17.25 -5.26 -2.14
C GLU A 218 -16.45 -3.97 -2.38
N LYS A 219 -16.80 -2.85 -1.72
CA LYS A 219 -16.10 -1.57 -1.88
C LYS A 219 -14.68 -1.64 -1.30
N SER A 220 -13.74 -0.95 -1.94
CA SER A 220 -12.39 -0.78 -1.38
C SER A 220 -12.40 0.14 -0.16
N ILE A 221 -11.39 0.01 0.72
CA ILE A 221 -11.19 0.92 1.87
C ILE A 221 -11.12 2.39 1.44
N LEU A 222 -10.60 2.66 0.24
CA LEU A 222 -10.49 3.99 -0.34
C LEU A 222 -11.87 4.62 -0.61
N ASN A 223 -12.83 3.82 -1.08
CA ASN A 223 -14.22 4.26 -1.27
C ASN A 223 -14.90 4.56 0.07
N HIS A 224 -14.63 3.75 1.10
CA HIS A 224 -15.15 4.01 2.43
C HIS A 224 -14.61 5.31 3.04
N TYR A 225 -13.31 5.58 2.90
CA TYR A 225 -12.76 6.88 3.28
C TYR A 225 -13.45 8.03 2.54
N LYS A 226 -13.65 7.92 1.22
CA LYS A 226 -14.34 8.96 0.45
C LYS A 226 -15.78 9.20 0.90
N GLU A 227 -16.50 8.15 1.28
CA GLU A 227 -17.87 8.26 1.80
C GLU A 227 -17.89 8.94 3.15
N ASP A 228 -17.00 8.55 4.07
CA ASP A 228 -16.92 9.15 5.41
C ASP A 228 -16.52 10.62 5.37
N LEU A 229 -15.62 11.00 4.46
CA LEU A 229 -15.13 12.36 4.36
C LEU A 229 -16.15 13.35 3.79
N LYS A 230 -17.30 12.88 3.28
CA LYS A 230 -18.43 13.77 2.92
C LYS A 230 -19.04 14.42 4.16
N ASP A 231 -18.99 13.74 5.29
CA ASP A 231 -19.50 14.26 6.55
C ASP A 231 -18.39 15.00 7.30
N ARG A 232 -18.56 16.31 7.45
CA ARG A 232 -17.60 17.19 8.13
C ARG A 232 -17.40 16.84 9.61
N SER A 233 -18.35 16.14 10.21
CA SER A 233 -18.34 15.77 11.62
C SER A 233 -17.51 14.51 11.92
N ASN A 234 -17.20 13.71 10.88
CA ASN A 234 -16.44 12.48 11.03
C ASN A 234 -14.98 12.74 11.41
N ILE A 235 -14.49 11.96 12.37
CA ILE A 235 -13.09 11.98 12.81
C ILE A 235 -12.38 10.84 12.11
N THR A 236 -11.45 11.17 11.23
CA THR A 236 -10.81 10.18 10.35
C THR A 236 -9.47 9.75 10.91
N PHE A 237 -9.23 8.44 10.93
CA PHE A 237 -7.95 7.81 11.21
C PHE A 237 -7.38 7.21 9.92
N ILE A 238 -6.31 7.80 9.39
CA ILE A 238 -5.64 7.31 8.19
C ILE A 238 -4.70 6.16 8.56
N THR A 239 -5.00 4.95 8.07
CA THR A 239 -4.23 3.73 8.38
C THR A 239 -3.08 3.51 7.41
N THR A 240 -2.08 2.76 7.85
CA THR A 240 -1.02 2.22 6.98
C THR A 240 -1.57 1.26 5.91
N ASP A 241 -2.73 0.63 6.14
CA ASP A 241 -3.46 -0.18 5.16
C ASP A 241 -3.85 0.63 3.91
N LEU A 242 -4.26 1.90 4.08
CA LEU A 242 -4.61 2.77 2.95
C LEU A 242 -3.40 2.97 2.02
N PHE A 243 -2.26 3.36 2.60
CA PHE A 243 -1.04 3.60 1.85
C PHE A 243 -0.48 2.33 1.22
N SER A 244 -0.37 1.24 1.98
CA SER A 244 0.14 -0.03 1.45
C SER A 244 -0.77 -0.57 0.33
N THR A 245 -2.08 -0.47 0.47
CA THR A 245 -3.03 -0.85 -0.60
C THR A 245 -2.77 -0.06 -1.87
N THR A 246 -2.67 1.27 -1.77
CA THR A 246 -2.39 2.14 -2.93
C THR A 246 -1.04 1.82 -3.57
N LEU A 247 0.02 1.64 -2.77
CA LEU A 247 1.36 1.33 -3.30
C LEU A 247 1.38 0.03 -4.09
N PHE A 248 0.79 -1.04 -3.55
CA PHE A 248 0.81 -2.34 -4.22
C PHE A 248 -0.07 -2.35 -5.47
N ASN A 249 -1.20 -1.62 -5.48
CA ASN A 249 -1.98 -1.46 -6.70
C ASN A 249 -1.15 -0.78 -7.82
N ILE A 250 -0.37 0.24 -7.47
CA ILE A 250 0.52 0.94 -8.42
C ILE A 250 1.67 0.05 -8.86
N ILE A 251 2.31 -0.67 -7.94
CA ILE A 251 3.40 -1.61 -8.23
C ILE A 251 2.94 -2.73 -9.16
N ASP A 252 1.76 -3.30 -8.92
CA ASP A 252 1.24 -4.40 -9.72
C ASP A 252 0.98 -3.96 -11.15
N ASN A 253 0.36 -2.78 -11.33
CA ASN A 253 0.14 -2.19 -12.64
C ASN A 253 1.47 -1.83 -13.32
N LEU A 254 2.40 -1.22 -12.58
CA LEU A 254 3.75 -0.90 -13.08
C LEU A 254 4.46 -2.14 -13.60
N THR A 255 4.45 -3.23 -12.83
CA THR A 255 5.17 -4.46 -13.19
C THR A 255 4.65 -5.02 -14.51
N TYR A 256 3.32 -5.00 -14.71
CA TYR A 256 2.69 -5.43 -15.95
C TYR A 256 3.04 -4.52 -17.12
N VAL A 257 2.88 -3.20 -16.96
CA VAL A 257 3.17 -2.22 -18.01
C VAL A 257 4.66 -2.25 -18.38
N TYR A 258 5.56 -2.29 -17.40
CA TYR A 258 7.00 -2.41 -17.60
C TYR A 258 7.37 -3.71 -18.34
N SER A 259 6.74 -4.82 -17.95
CA SER A 259 6.88 -6.09 -18.64
C SER A 259 6.50 -5.99 -20.12
N LYS A 260 5.44 -5.25 -20.44
CA LYS A 260 4.89 -5.14 -21.79
C LYS A 260 5.61 -4.13 -22.68
N GLU A 261 5.99 -2.99 -22.12
CA GLU A 261 6.51 -1.86 -22.89
C GLU A 261 8.03 -1.78 -22.91
N VAL A 262 8.70 -2.35 -21.90
CA VAL A 262 10.17 -2.33 -21.80
C VAL A 262 10.75 -3.73 -22.01
N LEU A 263 10.31 -4.71 -21.24
CA LEU A 263 10.93 -6.04 -21.26
C LEU A 263 10.55 -6.85 -22.51
N ASP A 264 9.27 -6.87 -22.92
CA ASP A 264 8.84 -7.62 -24.12
C ASP A 264 9.58 -7.19 -25.40
N PRO A 265 9.76 -5.89 -25.72
CA PRO A 265 10.56 -5.47 -26.87
C PRO A 265 12.02 -5.91 -26.79
N GLN A 266 12.64 -5.83 -25.61
CA GLN A 266 14.02 -6.27 -25.40
C GLN A 266 14.16 -7.80 -25.54
N ILE A 267 13.22 -8.57 -24.99
CA ILE A 267 13.17 -10.03 -25.10
C ILE A 267 12.91 -10.46 -26.55
N LEU A 268 12.08 -9.73 -27.29
CA LEU A 268 11.85 -9.98 -28.70
C LEU A 268 13.15 -9.83 -29.50
N GLU A 269 13.90 -8.76 -29.27
CA GLU A 269 15.18 -8.56 -29.93
C GLU A 269 16.20 -9.62 -29.52
N LEU A 270 16.28 -9.92 -28.22
CA LEU A 270 17.13 -10.99 -27.70
C LEU A 270 16.82 -12.33 -28.40
N SER A 271 15.55 -12.69 -28.49
CA SER A 271 15.09 -13.92 -29.14
C SER A 271 15.45 -13.95 -30.61
N ARG A 272 15.29 -12.84 -31.33
CA ARG A 272 15.68 -12.72 -32.75
C ARG A 272 17.18 -12.87 -32.94
N MET A 273 18.00 -12.31 -32.05
CA MET A 273 19.45 -12.49 -32.08
C MET A 273 19.85 -13.95 -31.85
N PHE A 274 19.26 -14.62 -30.85
CA PHE A 274 19.49 -16.05 -30.63
C PHE A 274 19.08 -16.90 -31.84
N ILE A 275 17.89 -16.67 -32.40
CA ILE A 275 17.41 -17.39 -33.58
C ILE A 275 18.37 -17.24 -34.76
N ARG A 276 18.93 -16.04 -34.97
CA ARG A 276 19.90 -15.78 -36.04
C ARG A 276 21.16 -16.63 -35.87
N VAL A 277 21.78 -16.57 -34.68
CA VAL A 277 22.99 -17.35 -34.37
C VAL A 277 22.74 -18.85 -34.43
N LEU A 278 21.61 -19.32 -33.87
CA LEU A 278 21.24 -20.73 -33.89
C LEU A 278 21.03 -21.27 -35.32
N LYS A 279 20.47 -20.45 -36.23
CA LYS A 279 20.34 -20.82 -37.65
C LYS A 279 21.68 -20.86 -38.37
N GLU A 280 22.63 -20.00 -38.00
CA GLU A 280 24.00 -20.09 -38.51
C GLU A 280 24.66 -21.40 -38.06
N TYR A 281 24.51 -21.77 -36.79
CA TYR A 281 25.02 -23.05 -36.27
C TYR A 281 24.33 -24.26 -36.93
N GLU A 282 23.00 -24.21 -37.10
CA GLU A 282 22.25 -25.25 -37.82
C GLU A 282 22.73 -25.39 -39.29
N SER A 283 23.09 -24.29 -39.95
CA SER A 283 23.61 -24.33 -41.33
C SER A 283 25.02 -24.93 -41.44
N GLN A 284 25.78 -24.89 -40.34
CA GLN A 284 27.14 -25.42 -40.23
C GLN A 284 27.17 -26.83 -39.64
N ASP A 285 26.05 -27.31 -39.10
CA ASP A 285 25.92 -28.65 -38.52
C ASP A 285 26.01 -29.73 -39.61
N ASP A 286 27.07 -30.54 -39.54
CA ASP A 286 27.29 -31.68 -40.43
C ASP A 286 26.39 -32.89 -40.11
N LYS A 287 25.61 -32.80 -39.03
CA LYS A 287 24.68 -33.82 -38.53
C LYS A 287 25.35 -35.13 -38.13
N LEU A 288 26.66 -35.11 -37.87
CA LEU A 288 27.38 -36.26 -37.35
C LEU A 288 27.10 -36.46 -35.85
N HIS A 289 26.75 -35.39 -35.14
CA HIS A 289 26.50 -35.37 -33.70
C HIS A 289 25.01 -35.21 -33.38
N ASN A 290 24.29 -36.32 -33.25
CA ASN A 290 22.83 -36.31 -33.08
C ASN A 290 22.37 -35.52 -31.85
N ASN A 291 23.10 -35.57 -30.72
CA ASN A 291 22.72 -34.80 -29.53
C ASN A 291 22.87 -33.31 -29.77
N TYR A 292 23.91 -32.88 -30.49
CA TYR A 292 24.10 -31.48 -30.87
C TYR A 292 23.01 -30.98 -31.81
N THR A 293 22.64 -31.76 -32.84
CA THR A 293 21.55 -31.42 -33.76
C THR A 293 20.21 -31.29 -33.02
N ASN A 294 19.90 -32.22 -32.12
CA ASN A 294 18.66 -32.17 -31.31
C ASN A 294 18.67 -30.96 -30.35
N LEU A 295 19.84 -30.67 -29.76
CA LEU A 295 20.04 -29.53 -28.88
C LEU A 295 19.78 -28.20 -29.61
N LEU A 296 20.37 -28.01 -30.79
CA LEU A 296 20.12 -26.83 -31.63
C LEU A 296 18.63 -26.65 -31.92
N ASN A 297 17.95 -27.72 -32.33
CA ASN A 297 16.51 -27.69 -32.63
C ASN A 297 15.65 -27.31 -31.41
N SER A 298 15.92 -27.90 -30.24
CA SER A 298 15.18 -27.59 -29.01
C SER A 298 15.37 -26.14 -28.55
N THR A 299 16.61 -25.64 -28.59
CA THR A 299 16.93 -24.25 -28.24
C THR A 299 16.35 -23.26 -29.25
N LEU A 300 16.35 -23.61 -30.54
CA LEU A 300 15.70 -22.78 -31.56
C LEU A 300 14.19 -22.68 -31.33
N ASN A 301 13.52 -23.80 -31.05
CA ASN A 301 12.08 -23.82 -30.76
C ASN A 301 11.72 -23.01 -29.50
N LEU A 302 12.59 -22.99 -28.48
CA LEU A 302 12.42 -22.16 -27.27
C LEU A 302 12.29 -20.67 -27.61
N PHE A 303 13.20 -20.12 -28.42
CA PHE A 303 13.20 -18.70 -28.79
C PHE A 303 12.16 -18.37 -29.86
N GLU A 304 11.83 -19.31 -30.75
CA GLU A 304 10.71 -19.15 -31.69
C GLU A 304 9.37 -19.05 -30.95
N LEU A 305 9.11 -19.91 -29.96
CA LEU A 305 7.92 -19.79 -29.12
C LEU A 305 7.92 -18.47 -28.33
N THR A 306 9.06 -18.08 -27.77
CA THR A 306 9.17 -16.79 -27.05
C THR A 306 8.77 -15.62 -27.94
N THR A 307 9.23 -15.61 -29.19
CA THR A 307 8.86 -14.60 -30.20
C THR A 307 7.36 -14.59 -30.45
N LEU A 308 6.74 -15.76 -30.62
CA LEU A 308 5.30 -15.90 -30.86
C LEU A 308 4.45 -15.45 -29.66
N LEU A 309 4.91 -15.70 -28.43
CA LEU A 309 4.22 -15.25 -27.22
C LEU A 309 4.20 -13.72 -27.08
N ILE A 310 5.13 -13.02 -27.73
CA ILE A 310 5.20 -11.55 -27.74
C ILE A 310 4.39 -10.98 -28.90
N THR A 311 4.58 -11.49 -30.12
CA THR A 311 3.93 -10.95 -31.33
C THR A 311 2.46 -11.35 -31.44
N LEU A 312 2.04 -12.41 -30.74
CA LEU A 312 0.72 -13.03 -30.85
C LEU A 312 0.35 -13.46 -32.30
N ASP A 313 1.34 -13.59 -33.18
CA ASP A 313 1.12 -13.98 -34.57
C ASP A 313 1.02 -15.50 -34.72
N MET A 314 -0.15 -16.03 -34.38
CA MET A 314 -0.46 -17.46 -34.50
C MET A 314 -0.48 -17.95 -35.96
N SER A 315 -0.53 -17.04 -36.94
CA SER A 315 -0.51 -17.39 -38.36
C SER A 315 0.87 -17.88 -38.85
N GLU A 316 1.93 -17.55 -38.10
CA GLU A 316 3.30 -17.96 -38.39
C GLU A 316 3.68 -19.35 -37.84
N VAL A 317 2.82 -20.00 -37.04
CA VAL A 317 3.16 -21.27 -36.38
C VAL A 317 3.14 -22.43 -37.38
N LYS A 318 4.32 -22.74 -37.95
CA LYS A 318 4.50 -23.83 -38.93
C LYS A 318 4.86 -25.19 -38.30
N LYS A 319 5.52 -25.20 -37.14
CA LYS A 319 6.01 -26.42 -36.48
C LYS A 319 4.97 -27.00 -35.53
N GLN A 320 4.67 -28.30 -35.65
CA GLN A 320 3.69 -28.98 -34.79
C GLN A 320 4.05 -28.93 -33.30
N ILE A 321 5.34 -29.09 -32.97
CA ILE A 321 5.83 -29.06 -31.58
C ILE A 321 5.52 -27.74 -30.87
N ILE A 322 5.55 -26.61 -31.59
CA ILE A 322 5.20 -25.29 -31.05
C ILE A 322 3.69 -25.16 -30.86
N LYS A 323 2.88 -25.73 -31.77
CA LYS A 323 1.41 -25.77 -31.61
C LYS A 323 1.03 -26.58 -30.38
N ASP A 324 1.70 -27.72 -30.17
CA ASP A 324 1.44 -28.59 -29.03
C ASP A 324 1.78 -27.86 -27.71
N GLU A 325 2.89 -27.13 -27.66
CA GLU A 325 3.25 -26.30 -26.50
C GLU A 325 2.22 -25.18 -26.25
N LEU A 326 1.82 -24.46 -27.30
CA LEU A 326 0.81 -23.39 -27.19
C LEU A 326 -0.53 -23.92 -26.68
N ASN A 327 -0.96 -25.08 -27.15
CA ASN A 327 -2.17 -25.74 -26.63
C ASN A 327 -2.05 -26.08 -25.14
N LEU A 328 -0.85 -26.43 -24.65
CA LEU A 328 -0.63 -26.66 -23.22
C LEU A 328 -0.66 -25.36 -22.41
N ILE A 329 -0.08 -24.28 -22.95
CA ILE A 329 -0.16 -22.92 -22.37
C ILE A 329 -1.62 -22.46 -22.28
N GLU A 330 -2.42 -22.65 -23.33
CA GLU A 330 -3.83 -22.27 -23.37
C GLU A 330 -4.72 -23.20 -22.54
N SER A 331 -4.43 -24.50 -22.50
CA SER A 331 -5.19 -25.47 -21.70
C SER A 331 -4.83 -25.50 -20.23
N LYS A 332 -3.77 -24.78 -19.82
CA LYS A 332 -3.54 -24.40 -18.43
C LYS A 332 -3.37 -25.59 -17.47
N LYS A 333 -2.89 -26.72 -17.99
CA LYS A 333 -2.80 -27.97 -17.24
C LYS A 333 -1.75 -27.91 -16.14
N SER A 334 -2.08 -28.45 -14.96
CA SER A 334 -1.11 -28.63 -13.87
C SER A 334 -0.08 -29.70 -14.24
N LYS A 335 1.20 -29.35 -14.05
CA LYS A 335 2.40 -30.21 -14.16
C LYS A 335 2.34 -31.28 -15.26
N THR A 336 2.75 -30.93 -16.48
CA THR A 336 2.88 -31.86 -17.61
C THR A 336 4.20 -31.68 -18.34
N THR A 337 4.62 -32.66 -19.13
CA THR A 337 5.89 -32.60 -19.86
C THR A 337 5.79 -31.59 -21.01
N SER A 338 6.71 -30.64 -21.07
CA SER A 338 6.85 -29.69 -22.19
C SER A 338 7.31 -30.41 -23.46
N PRO A 339 6.55 -30.33 -24.57
CA PRO A 339 7.02 -30.74 -25.90
C PRO A 339 8.38 -30.14 -26.30
N ILE A 340 8.64 -28.87 -26.00
CA ILE A 340 9.88 -28.17 -26.39
C ILE A 340 11.05 -28.50 -25.46
N LEU A 341 10.85 -28.44 -24.15
CA LEU A 341 11.92 -28.61 -23.16
C LEU A 341 12.14 -30.07 -22.77
N GLY A 342 11.12 -30.91 -22.92
CA GLY A 342 11.16 -32.33 -22.58
C GLY A 342 11.19 -32.63 -21.08
N ASN A 343 10.94 -31.64 -20.22
CA ASN A 343 10.85 -31.77 -18.76
C ASN A 343 9.46 -31.35 -18.24
N SER A 344 9.21 -31.60 -16.96
CA SER A 344 7.93 -31.23 -16.32
C SER A 344 7.82 -29.71 -16.17
N PHE A 345 6.72 -29.15 -16.65
CA PHE A 345 6.38 -27.73 -16.59
C PHE A 345 4.97 -27.55 -16.03
N ASP A 346 4.77 -26.54 -15.19
CA ASP A 346 3.47 -26.20 -14.61
C ASP A 346 2.80 -25.06 -15.40
N TYR A 347 1.83 -25.40 -16.25
CA TYR A 347 1.17 -24.41 -17.12
C TYR A 347 0.07 -23.61 -16.40
N THR A 348 -0.27 -23.95 -15.16
CA THR A 348 -1.16 -23.11 -14.33
C THR A 348 -0.53 -21.74 -14.05
N LEU A 349 0.78 -21.60 -14.24
CA LEU A 349 1.49 -20.32 -14.19
C LEU A 349 1.01 -19.32 -15.25
N PHE A 350 0.38 -19.78 -16.34
CA PHE A 350 -0.21 -18.95 -17.39
C PHE A 350 -1.72 -18.66 -17.19
N GLU A 351 -2.42 -19.35 -16.28
CA GLU A 351 -3.82 -19.01 -15.90
C GLU A 351 -3.92 -17.73 -15.14
N ARG A 352 -2.95 -17.57 -14.27
CA ARG A 352 -2.82 -16.53 -13.31
C ARG A 352 -2.44 -15.30 -14.13
N GLU A 353 -3.33 -14.31 -14.22
CA GLU A 353 -3.02 -13.02 -14.83
C GLU A 353 -1.85 -12.41 -14.08
N SER A 354 -0.67 -12.79 -14.56
CA SER A 354 0.55 -12.59 -13.83
C SER A 354 0.94 -11.14 -13.98
N LYS A 355 1.66 -10.60 -12.98
CA LYS A 355 2.30 -9.28 -13.05
C LYS A 355 3.24 -9.13 -14.27
N PHE A 356 3.47 -10.20 -15.04
CA PHE A 356 4.33 -10.25 -16.21
C PHE A 356 3.60 -10.77 -17.46
N SER A 357 4.17 -10.45 -18.62
CA SER A 357 3.79 -10.99 -19.92
C SER A 357 4.06 -12.51 -20.00
N LYS A 358 3.30 -13.20 -20.88
CA LYS A 358 3.45 -14.65 -21.10
C LYS A 358 4.87 -15.06 -21.51
N SER A 359 5.56 -14.24 -22.30
CA SER A 359 6.96 -14.41 -22.69
C SER A 359 7.90 -14.45 -21.50
N ILE A 360 7.72 -13.54 -20.55
CA ILE A 360 8.53 -13.50 -19.32
C ILE A 360 8.21 -14.71 -18.44
N ILE A 361 6.93 -15.06 -18.26
CA ILE A 361 6.53 -16.28 -17.53
C ILE A 361 7.21 -17.51 -18.13
N TRP A 362 7.21 -17.62 -19.46
CA TRP A 362 7.84 -18.71 -20.19
C TRP A 362 9.35 -18.78 -19.89
N LEU A 363 10.10 -17.69 -20.08
CA LEU A 363 11.55 -17.69 -19.89
C LEU A 363 11.98 -17.87 -18.42
N LEU A 364 11.21 -17.34 -17.47
CA LEU A 364 11.50 -17.49 -16.03
C LEU A 364 11.21 -18.89 -15.48
N ASN A 365 10.28 -19.61 -16.10
CA ASN A 365 9.83 -20.91 -15.60
C ASN A 365 10.29 -22.08 -16.45
N SER A 366 10.89 -21.82 -17.61
CA SER A 366 11.56 -22.83 -18.43
C SER A 366 12.81 -23.33 -17.70
N SER A 367 12.68 -24.49 -17.06
CA SER A 367 13.86 -25.25 -16.65
C SER A 367 14.53 -25.76 -17.93
N LEU A 368 15.75 -25.33 -18.17
CA LEU A 368 16.58 -25.77 -19.28
C LEU A 368 17.30 -27.05 -18.88
N LYS A 369 17.54 -27.94 -19.85
CA LYS A 369 18.52 -28.99 -19.61
C LYS A 369 19.92 -28.36 -19.55
N PRO A 370 20.87 -28.96 -18.81
CA PRO A 370 22.25 -28.46 -18.73
C PRO A 370 22.86 -28.16 -20.11
N GLU A 371 22.59 -29.02 -21.10
CA GLU A 371 23.06 -28.89 -22.48
C GLU A 371 22.52 -27.62 -23.15
N ASN A 372 21.23 -27.29 -22.94
CA ASN A 372 20.60 -26.08 -23.48
C ASN A 372 21.24 -24.83 -22.90
N LEU A 373 21.48 -24.82 -21.59
CA LEU A 373 22.14 -23.69 -20.95
C LEU A 373 23.58 -23.52 -21.45
N MET A 374 24.35 -24.60 -21.61
CA MET A 374 25.72 -24.50 -22.13
C MET A 374 25.78 -23.94 -23.55
N LEU A 375 24.85 -24.34 -24.42
CA LEU A 375 24.75 -23.77 -25.77
C LEU A 375 24.38 -22.29 -25.73
N VAL A 376 23.40 -21.91 -24.90
CA VAL A 376 23.04 -20.50 -24.68
C VAL A 376 24.25 -19.71 -24.18
N ASN A 377 25.00 -20.23 -23.22
CA ASN A 377 26.20 -19.58 -22.68
C ASN A 377 27.28 -19.40 -23.73
N LYS A 378 27.52 -20.41 -24.57
CA LYS A 378 28.45 -20.30 -25.69
C LYS A 378 28.07 -19.12 -26.60
N ILE A 379 26.80 -19.05 -26.99
CA ILE A 379 26.27 -18.00 -27.87
C ILE A 379 26.43 -16.60 -27.24
N VAL A 380 26.07 -16.46 -25.96
CA VAL A 380 26.18 -15.19 -25.23
C VAL A 380 27.64 -14.80 -25.01
N TYR A 381 28.52 -15.76 -24.72
CA TYR A 381 29.95 -15.54 -24.51
C TYR A 381 30.63 -15.03 -25.79
N GLU A 382 30.27 -15.59 -26.94
CA GLU A 382 30.84 -15.23 -28.23
C GLU A 382 30.23 -13.97 -28.86
N ASN A 383 29.13 -13.44 -28.28
CA ASN A 383 28.40 -12.30 -28.83
C ASN A 383 28.20 -11.20 -27.78
N SER A 384 29.04 -10.15 -27.83
CA SER A 384 29.04 -9.05 -26.86
C SER A 384 27.74 -8.28 -26.78
N ASP A 385 27.09 -8.05 -27.92
CA ASP A 385 25.83 -7.28 -27.98
C ASP A 385 24.68 -8.08 -27.35
N LEU A 386 24.63 -9.39 -27.63
CA LEU A 386 23.66 -10.30 -27.02
C LEU A 386 23.86 -10.37 -25.50
N ARG A 387 25.13 -10.42 -25.06
CA ARG A 387 25.48 -10.39 -23.63
C ARG A 387 25.00 -9.12 -22.94
N LEU A 388 25.25 -7.95 -23.53
CA LEU A 388 24.80 -6.67 -22.96
C LEU A 388 23.28 -6.61 -22.86
N LEU A 389 22.57 -7.03 -23.91
CA LEU A 389 21.11 -7.06 -23.91
C LEU A 389 20.56 -8.02 -22.84
N TRP A 390 21.11 -9.23 -22.73
CA TRP A 390 20.73 -10.18 -21.70
C TRP A 390 20.98 -9.63 -20.29
N GLN A 391 22.14 -8.99 -20.05
CA GLN A 391 22.48 -8.40 -18.75
C GLN A 391 21.50 -7.29 -18.33
N ASN A 392 21.09 -6.43 -19.28
CA ASN A 392 20.11 -5.38 -19.01
C ASN A 392 18.74 -5.97 -18.64
N ILE A 393 18.24 -6.95 -19.40
CA ILE A 393 16.97 -7.63 -19.10
C ILE A 393 17.05 -8.33 -17.74
N ASN A 394 18.14 -9.06 -17.48
CA ASN A 394 18.33 -9.82 -16.24
C ASN A 394 18.40 -8.90 -15.01
N ARG A 395 19.04 -7.73 -15.12
CA ARG A 395 19.08 -6.73 -14.04
C ARG A 395 17.66 -6.28 -13.65
N ASP A 396 16.85 -5.91 -14.62
CA ASP A 396 15.50 -5.39 -14.38
C ASP A 396 14.57 -6.49 -13.84
N ILE A 397 14.68 -7.71 -14.38
CA ILE A 397 13.97 -8.88 -13.86
C ILE A 397 14.35 -9.16 -12.41
N ARG A 398 15.65 -9.17 -12.08
CA ARG A 398 16.14 -9.38 -10.71
C ARG A 398 15.67 -8.29 -9.76
N TYR A 399 15.60 -7.05 -10.23
CA TYR A 399 15.04 -5.96 -9.43
C TYR A 399 13.56 -6.22 -9.11
N LEU A 400 12.75 -6.56 -10.11
CA LEU A 400 11.31 -6.79 -9.92
C LEU A 400 10.99 -8.03 -9.09
N LEU A 401 11.78 -9.10 -9.23
CA LEU A 401 11.48 -10.42 -8.67
C LEU A 401 12.35 -10.85 -7.50
N GLY A 402 13.46 -10.17 -7.24
CA GLY A 402 14.51 -10.64 -6.34
C GLY A 402 15.61 -11.38 -7.10
N ASP A 403 16.75 -11.55 -6.42
CA ASP A 403 17.89 -12.31 -6.93
C ASP A 403 17.51 -13.76 -7.27
N SER A 404 18.36 -14.50 -7.96
CA SER A 404 18.13 -15.93 -8.18
C SER A 404 19.16 -16.78 -7.46
N LYS A 405 18.69 -17.91 -6.93
CA LYS A 405 19.55 -19.02 -6.48
C LYS A 405 19.88 -20.00 -7.59
N ASP A 406 19.11 -19.99 -8.68
CA ASP A 406 19.36 -20.83 -9.85
C ASP A 406 20.59 -20.31 -10.59
N LEU A 407 21.33 -21.21 -11.21
CA LEU A 407 22.48 -20.84 -12.04
C LEU A 407 22.01 -20.20 -13.36
N ASP A 408 22.39 -18.95 -13.56
CA ASP A 408 22.23 -18.20 -14.81
C ASP A 408 23.55 -18.15 -15.61
N PHE A 409 23.58 -17.34 -16.67
CA PHE A 409 24.79 -17.15 -17.49
C PHE A 409 26.02 -16.73 -16.68
N ASN A 410 25.88 -15.81 -15.72
CA ASN A 410 27.01 -15.33 -14.92
C ASN A 410 27.51 -16.40 -13.95
N GLY A 411 26.60 -17.24 -13.44
CA GLY A 411 26.94 -18.37 -12.57
C GLY A 411 27.65 -19.50 -13.30
N THR A 412 27.33 -19.72 -14.58
CA THR A 412 27.82 -20.88 -15.35
C THR A 412 29.03 -20.61 -16.22
N THR A 413 29.23 -19.37 -16.70
CA THR A 413 30.42 -18.99 -17.48
C THR A 413 31.74 -19.14 -16.72
N GLN A 414 31.71 -19.11 -15.38
CA GLN A 414 32.88 -19.32 -14.53
C GLN A 414 33.44 -20.75 -14.62
N PHE A 415 32.67 -21.68 -15.17
CA PHE A 415 33.00 -23.11 -15.22
C PHE A 415 33.35 -23.61 -16.62
N ILE A 416 33.37 -22.72 -17.62
CA ILE A 416 33.54 -23.11 -19.02
C ILE A 416 34.83 -22.53 -19.58
N ASP A 417 35.75 -23.41 -19.96
CA ASP A 417 36.99 -23.05 -20.64
C ASP A 417 36.76 -22.84 -22.15
N ASP A 418 37.47 -21.87 -22.75
CA ASP A 418 37.44 -21.58 -24.19
C ASP A 418 37.66 -22.83 -25.06
N TYR A 419 38.45 -23.78 -24.55
CA TYR A 419 38.69 -25.06 -25.20
C TYR A 419 37.41 -25.88 -25.41
N ILE A 420 36.51 -25.93 -24.42
CA ILE A 420 35.24 -26.67 -24.51
C ILE A 420 34.38 -26.11 -25.64
N PHE A 421 34.32 -24.78 -25.78
CA PHE A 421 33.56 -24.14 -26.86
C PHE A 421 34.12 -24.43 -28.25
N SER A 422 35.44 -24.61 -28.38
CA SER A 422 36.07 -24.94 -29.68
C SER A 422 35.71 -26.33 -30.21
N ILE A 423 35.34 -27.28 -29.34
CA ILE A 423 35.00 -28.67 -29.69
C ILE A 423 33.56 -29.05 -29.32
N PHE A 424 32.70 -28.04 -29.09
CA PHE A 424 31.39 -28.21 -28.45
C PHE A 424 30.48 -29.29 -29.08
N PRO A 425 30.34 -29.41 -30.41
CA PRO A 425 29.49 -30.46 -31.01
C PRO A 425 29.92 -31.88 -30.63
N SER A 426 31.22 -32.15 -30.67
CA SER A 426 31.77 -33.46 -30.29
C SER A 426 31.76 -33.67 -28.77
N TRP A 427 31.91 -32.58 -28.00
CA TRP A 427 31.96 -32.63 -26.55
C TRP A 427 30.60 -32.96 -25.94
N ILE A 428 29.51 -32.38 -26.46
CA ILE A 428 28.14 -32.59 -25.95
C ILE A 428 27.58 -33.98 -26.29
N ASP A 429 28.06 -34.59 -27.37
CA ASP A 429 27.61 -35.90 -27.82
C ASP A 429 28.17 -37.04 -26.93
N ASN A 430 29.28 -36.77 -26.23
CA ASN A 430 29.83 -37.67 -25.23
C ASN A 430 29.15 -37.46 -23.87
N LYS A 431 28.24 -38.37 -23.52
CA LYS A 431 27.51 -38.35 -22.25
C LYS A 431 28.41 -38.25 -21.00
N SER A 432 29.59 -38.88 -21.02
CA SER A 432 30.53 -38.82 -19.89
C SER A 432 30.99 -37.39 -19.61
N ASN A 433 31.15 -36.56 -20.65
CA ASN A 433 31.58 -35.18 -20.48
C ASN A 433 30.54 -34.34 -19.74
N MET A 434 29.25 -34.53 -20.05
CA MET A 434 28.15 -33.83 -19.40
C MET A 434 27.98 -34.32 -17.96
N ASP A 435 28.02 -35.64 -17.76
CA ASP A 435 27.98 -36.23 -16.42
C ASP A 435 29.14 -35.65 -15.59
N ASP A 436 30.38 -35.72 -16.07
CA ASP A 436 31.58 -35.17 -15.42
C ASP A 436 31.48 -33.66 -15.15
N PHE A 437 30.91 -32.88 -16.08
CA PHE A 437 30.69 -31.44 -15.89
C PHE A 437 29.71 -31.17 -14.73
N ILE A 438 28.60 -31.91 -14.68
CA ILE A 438 27.62 -31.83 -13.58
C ILE A 438 28.26 -32.29 -12.26
N ILE A 439 29.08 -33.35 -12.28
CA ILE A 439 29.79 -33.88 -11.11
C ILE A 439 30.78 -32.84 -10.56
N SER A 440 31.71 -32.41 -11.40
CA SER A 440 32.84 -31.57 -11.02
C SER A 440 32.40 -30.21 -10.47
N HIS A 441 31.28 -29.69 -10.96
CA HIS A 441 30.73 -28.40 -10.54
C HIS A 441 29.55 -28.54 -9.57
N LYS A 442 29.25 -29.76 -9.08
CA LYS A 442 28.21 -30.07 -8.09
C LYS A 442 26.81 -29.60 -8.49
N LEU A 443 26.44 -29.74 -9.77
CA LEU A 443 25.23 -29.16 -10.34
C LEU A 443 23.97 -30.05 -10.22
N TYR A 444 24.03 -31.17 -9.50
CA TYR A 444 22.99 -32.21 -9.50
C TYR A 444 21.63 -31.81 -8.96
N ASN A 445 21.58 -30.75 -8.14
CA ASN A 445 20.35 -30.27 -7.51
C ASN A 445 19.93 -28.89 -8.03
N GLU A 446 20.65 -28.37 -9.03
CA GLU A 446 20.42 -27.03 -9.56
C GLU A 446 19.38 -27.07 -10.67
N ASN A 447 18.40 -26.16 -10.60
CA ASN A 447 17.57 -25.87 -11.76
C ASN A 447 18.32 -24.87 -12.63
N PHE A 448 18.46 -25.19 -13.91
CA PHE A 448 19.05 -24.28 -14.87
C PHE A 448 17.94 -23.47 -15.51
N ARG A 449 17.94 -22.15 -15.35
CA ARG A 449 16.90 -21.29 -15.94
C ARG A 449 17.55 -20.10 -16.61
N PHE A 450 16.90 -19.61 -17.65
CA PHE A 450 17.48 -18.58 -18.51
C PHE A 450 17.75 -17.24 -17.80
N PHE A 451 16.85 -16.85 -16.88
CA PHE A 451 17.01 -15.68 -15.99
C PHE A 451 17.03 -16.07 -14.49
N GLY A 452 17.13 -17.38 -14.20
CA GLY A 452 16.94 -17.89 -12.85
C GLY A 452 15.47 -17.88 -12.38
N ARG A 453 15.21 -18.43 -11.19
CA ARG A 453 13.95 -18.28 -10.43
C ARG A 453 14.06 -17.11 -9.44
N ALA A 454 12.98 -16.34 -9.31
CA ALA A 454 12.80 -15.36 -8.25
C ALA A 454 13.11 -15.94 -6.86
N PHE A 455 14.08 -15.37 -6.16
CA PHE A 455 14.36 -15.70 -4.77
C PHE A 455 13.20 -15.22 -3.89
N ASN A 456 12.64 -16.14 -3.11
CA ASN A 456 11.71 -15.83 -2.05
C ASN A 456 12.31 -16.36 -0.75
N TYR A 457 12.30 -15.54 0.30
CA TYR A 457 12.72 -15.95 1.64
C TYR A 457 11.95 -17.18 2.13
N ASP A 458 10.71 -17.41 1.68
CA ASP A 458 9.95 -18.63 1.96
C ASP A 458 10.71 -19.91 1.57
N ASP A 459 11.31 -19.96 0.38
CA ASP A 459 12.03 -21.14 -0.08
C ASP A 459 13.29 -21.36 0.78
N GLU A 460 13.98 -20.28 1.17
CA GLU A 460 15.15 -20.35 2.05
C GLU A 460 14.80 -20.79 3.46
N ILE A 461 13.76 -20.17 4.01
CA ILE A 461 13.26 -20.46 5.34
C ILE A 461 12.74 -21.89 5.38
N SER A 462 11.87 -22.29 4.43
CA SER A 462 11.36 -23.65 4.33
C SER A 462 12.49 -24.68 4.22
N ASN A 463 13.54 -24.42 3.41
CA ASN A 463 14.65 -25.35 3.28
C ASN A 463 15.45 -25.53 4.56
N ARG A 464 15.62 -24.47 5.35
CA ARG A 464 16.29 -24.51 6.66
C ARG A 464 15.40 -25.09 7.75
N ILE A 465 14.08 -24.93 7.59
CA ILE A 465 13.03 -25.43 8.47
C ILE A 465 12.61 -26.86 8.11
N ASN A 466 13.11 -27.49 7.02
CA ASN A 466 12.69 -28.82 6.52
C ASN A 466 12.62 -29.98 7.55
N ASN A 467 13.15 -29.82 8.77
CA ASN A 467 12.97 -30.75 9.89
C ASN A 467 11.71 -30.47 10.76
N ILE A 468 10.99 -29.39 10.52
CA ILE A 468 9.77 -28.95 11.22
C ILE A 468 8.59 -29.15 10.27
N LYS A 469 7.58 -29.87 10.75
CA LYS A 469 6.53 -30.49 9.94
C LYS A 469 5.53 -29.48 9.32
N TYR A 470 5.56 -28.20 9.75
CA TYR A 470 4.62 -27.16 9.33
C TYR A 470 5.29 -25.78 9.29
N TYR A 471 5.27 -25.11 8.13
CA TYR A 471 5.69 -23.72 7.94
C TYR A 471 4.46 -22.87 7.57
N THR A 472 4.23 -21.79 8.31
CA THR A 472 3.07 -20.92 8.22
C THR A 472 3.48 -19.46 8.01
N PRO A 473 2.56 -18.58 7.57
CA PRO A 473 2.86 -17.15 7.49
C PRO A 473 3.19 -16.51 8.85
N LEU A 474 2.71 -17.06 9.98
CA LEU A 474 3.12 -16.57 11.31
C LEU A 474 4.61 -16.85 11.57
N ASP A 475 5.13 -17.99 11.11
CA ASP A 475 6.56 -18.29 11.19
C ASP A 475 7.37 -17.27 10.41
N PHE A 476 6.92 -16.95 9.20
CA PHE A 476 7.54 -15.90 8.40
C PHE A 476 7.53 -14.55 9.12
N MET A 477 6.38 -14.10 9.62
CA MET A 477 6.27 -12.82 10.32
C MET A 477 7.15 -12.78 11.58
N SER A 478 7.21 -13.88 12.34
CA SER A 478 8.09 -14.05 13.50
C SER A 478 9.57 -13.90 13.12
N ILE A 479 10.01 -14.56 12.03
CA ILE A 479 11.38 -14.47 11.49
C ILE A 479 11.71 -13.03 11.09
N ILE A 480 10.79 -12.36 10.39
CA ILE A 480 10.99 -10.99 9.91
C ILE A 480 11.01 -9.98 11.07
N GLY A 481 10.31 -10.26 12.18
CA GLY A 481 10.48 -9.53 13.44
C GLY A 481 9.22 -9.34 14.29
N SER A 482 8.08 -9.95 13.96
CA SER A 482 6.84 -9.82 14.75
C SER A 482 6.94 -10.55 16.09
N SER A 483 6.90 -9.78 17.18
CA SER A 483 6.89 -10.35 18.54
C SER A 483 5.55 -10.98 18.87
N VAL A 484 4.47 -10.47 18.26
CA VAL A 484 3.11 -11.00 18.38
C VAL A 484 3.03 -12.37 17.73
N SER A 485 3.48 -12.50 16.47
CA SER A 485 3.49 -13.81 15.80
C SER A 485 4.34 -14.81 16.57
N LYS A 486 5.54 -14.42 17.05
CA LYS A 486 6.38 -15.27 17.90
C LYS A 486 5.63 -15.78 19.14
N SER A 487 4.84 -14.91 19.78
CA SER A 487 4.06 -15.25 20.97
C SER A 487 2.87 -16.16 20.67
N LEU A 488 2.17 -15.95 19.55
CA LEU A 488 1.07 -16.81 19.12
C LEU A 488 1.57 -18.22 18.79
N ILE A 489 2.71 -18.34 18.11
CA ILE A 489 3.31 -19.64 17.76
C ILE A 489 3.61 -20.46 19.03
N LYS A 490 4.13 -19.83 20.11
CA LYS A 490 4.34 -20.48 21.42
C LYS A 490 3.05 -21.08 22.00
N GLN A 491 1.91 -20.48 21.71
CA GLN A 491 0.62 -20.92 22.25
C GLN A 491 -0.02 -22.04 21.42
N THR A 492 0.47 -22.29 20.20
CA THR A 492 -0.05 -23.38 19.37
C THR A 492 0.47 -24.75 19.85
N GLU A 493 -0.45 -25.71 20.00
CA GLU A 493 -0.12 -27.08 20.44
C GLU A 493 0.90 -27.78 19.52
N VAL A 494 0.86 -27.48 18.22
CA VAL A 494 1.76 -28.05 17.19
C VAL A 494 3.23 -27.66 17.41
N HIS A 495 3.49 -26.46 17.95
CA HIS A 495 4.85 -25.98 18.16
C HIS A 495 5.37 -26.24 19.57
N ASN A 496 4.52 -26.45 20.57
CA ASN A 496 4.94 -26.63 21.97
C ASN A 496 5.90 -27.82 22.18
N GLU A 497 5.77 -28.91 21.41
CA GLU A 497 6.68 -30.07 21.53
C GLU A 497 8.08 -29.81 20.94
N TYR A 498 8.22 -28.87 20.00
CA TYR A 498 9.46 -28.60 19.24
C TYR A 498 9.95 -27.15 19.39
N TYR A 499 9.32 -26.34 20.24
CA TYR A 499 9.50 -24.88 20.27
C TYR A 499 10.96 -24.47 20.52
N ASN A 500 11.69 -25.20 21.35
CA ASN A 500 13.10 -24.87 21.63
C ASN A 500 14.00 -25.09 20.40
N GLN A 501 13.76 -26.15 19.62
CA GLN A 501 14.48 -26.40 18.37
C GLN A 501 14.04 -25.39 17.29
N TYR A 502 12.75 -25.06 17.28
CA TYR A 502 12.19 -24.02 16.43
C TYR A 502 12.81 -22.64 16.73
N GLU A 503 12.88 -22.22 17.99
CA GLU A 503 13.42 -20.91 18.38
C GLU A 503 14.91 -20.79 18.00
N GLU A 504 15.71 -21.84 18.21
CA GLU A 504 17.11 -21.85 17.76
C GLU A 504 17.23 -21.73 16.23
N VAL A 505 16.42 -22.47 15.46
CA VAL A 505 16.41 -22.39 13.99
C VAL A 505 15.97 -21.00 13.52
N ILE A 506 14.96 -20.41 14.15
CA ILE A 506 14.39 -19.11 13.78
C ILE A 506 15.36 -17.96 14.07
N GLU A 507 16.00 -17.95 15.25
CA GLU A 507 17.01 -16.91 15.56
C GLU A 507 18.23 -17.02 14.62
N ASN A 508 18.69 -18.24 14.32
CA ASN A 508 19.76 -18.46 13.34
C ASN A 508 19.37 -17.98 11.92
N ILE A 509 18.12 -18.19 11.51
CA ILE A 509 17.60 -17.70 10.22
C ILE A 509 17.54 -16.17 10.23
N LYS A 510 16.99 -15.58 11.29
CA LYS A 510 16.82 -14.13 11.43
C LYS A 510 18.16 -13.38 11.32
N ASP A 511 19.22 -13.88 11.96
CA ASP A 511 20.55 -13.30 11.88
C ASP A 511 21.18 -13.39 10.47
N SER A 512 20.71 -14.34 9.65
CA SER A 512 21.19 -14.54 8.29
C SER A 512 20.39 -13.80 7.21
N ILE A 513 19.18 -13.34 7.53
CA ILE A 513 18.35 -12.58 6.59
C ILE A 513 18.87 -11.14 6.54
N THR A 514 19.62 -10.85 5.49
CA THR A 514 20.00 -9.47 5.17
C THR A 514 18.86 -8.86 4.35
N LEU A 515 18.06 -8.00 4.98
CA LEU A 515 17.05 -7.23 4.26
C LEU A 515 17.70 -5.98 3.70
N ASP A 516 17.84 -5.92 2.38
CA ASP A 516 18.23 -4.72 1.66
C ASP A 516 17.13 -4.30 0.69
N ASN A 517 17.28 -3.14 0.06
CA ASN A 517 16.34 -2.64 -0.94
C ASN A 517 16.85 -2.86 -2.37
N ARG A 518 17.68 -3.89 -2.60
CA ARG A 518 18.23 -4.21 -3.94
C ARG A 518 17.18 -4.76 -4.90
N SER A 519 16.06 -5.26 -4.38
CA SER A 519 14.92 -5.70 -5.16
C SER A 519 13.63 -5.13 -4.60
N LEU A 520 12.61 -5.07 -5.45
CA LEU A 520 11.25 -4.70 -5.07
C LEU A 520 10.66 -5.66 -4.03
N TYR A 521 10.97 -6.95 -4.15
CA TYR A 521 10.56 -7.96 -3.18
C TYR A 521 11.19 -7.69 -1.80
N SER A 522 12.52 -7.52 -1.73
CA SER A 522 13.21 -7.28 -0.45
C SER A 522 12.83 -5.93 0.18
N GLY A 523 12.61 -4.89 -0.64
CA GLY A 523 12.03 -3.62 -0.20
C GLY A 523 10.62 -3.77 0.36
N SER A 524 9.78 -4.61 -0.26
CA SER A 524 8.43 -4.92 0.23
C SER A 524 8.46 -5.69 1.56
N ILE A 525 9.42 -6.59 1.76
CA ILE A 525 9.63 -7.27 3.05
C ILE A 525 10.11 -6.28 4.12
N ASN A 526 10.95 -5.30 3.77
CA ASN A 526 11.31 -4.21 4.69
C ASN A 526 10.10 -3.37 5.09
N LEU A 527 9.22 -3.06 4.14
CA LEU A 527 7.95 -2.39 4.43
C LEU A 527 7.08 -3.23 5.37
N LEU A 528 6.98 -4.54 5.15
CA LEU A 528 6.28 -5.44 6.08
C LEU A 528 6.92 -5.44 7.47
N LYS A 529 8.24 -5.49 7.56
CA LYS A 529 8.97 -5.44 8.83
C LYS A 529 8.67 -4.16 9.62
N SER A 530 8.54 -3.03 8.93
CA SER A 530 8.21 -1.75 9.55
C SER A 530 6.79 -1.71 10.14
N ILE A 531 5.85 -2.52 9.66
CA ILE A 531 4.54 -2.65 10.30
C ILE A 531 4.67 -3.24 11.72
N PHE A 532 5.60 -4.19 11.91
CA PHE A 532 5.84 -4.81 13.22
C PHE A 532 6.53 -3.88 14.23
N SER A 533 7.18 -2.81 13.78
CA SER A 533 7.74 -1.81 14.71
C SER A 533 6.65 -1.02 15.43
N PHE A 534 5.38 -1.23 15.11
CA PHE A 534 4.23 -0.58 15.74
C PHE A 534 3.23 -1.57 16.39
N GLU A 535 3.71 -2.74 16.85
CA GLU A 535 2.97 -3.65 17.75
C GLU A 535 2.66 -3.01 19.13
N GLN A 536 1.80 -3.62 19.95
CA GLN A 536 1.33 -3.11 21.26
C GLN A 536 2.42 -2.55 22.19
N ASN A 537 2.00 -1.78 23.20
CA ASN A 537 2.86 -1.09 24.18
C ASN A 537 3.69 0.04 23.57
N ARG A 538 3.12 0.72 22.57
CA ARG A 538 3.62 2.03 22.14
C ARG A 538 2.99 3.11 23.01
N ASP A 539 3.62 4.28 23.02
CA ASP A 539 3.21 5.43 23.83
C ASP A 539 1.92 6.11 23.33
N PHE A 540 1.02 5.36 22.69
CA PHE A 540 -0.26 5.82 22.14
C PHE A 540 -1.41 5.10 22.82
N PHE A 541 -2.43 5.85 23.22
CA PHE A 541 -3.59 5.35 23.96
C PHE A 541 -4.28 4.15 23.29
N PHE A 542 -4.48 4.18 21.97
CA PHE A 542 -5.12 3.09 21.23
C PHE A 542 -4.24 1.83 21.07
N ALA A 543 -2.91 1.95 21.22
CA ALA A 543 -1.95 0.86 21.07
C ALA A 543 -1.53 0.23 22.42
N GLU A 544 -2.09 0.72 23.53
CA GLU A 544 -1.77 0.27 24.88
C GLU A 544 -2.24 -1.17 25.17
N LYS A 545 -3.33 -1.61 24.51
CA LYS A 545 -3.95 -2.92 24.75
C LYS A 545 -3.74 -3.88 23.57
N GLY A 546 -3.78 -5.17 23.86
CA GLY A 546 -3.38 -6.21 22.91
C GLY A 546 -4.25 -6.38 21.67
N LYS A 547 -5.47 -5.83 21.65
CA LYS A 547 -6.32 -5.87 20.43
C LYS A 547 -5.73 -5.03 19.28
N TRP A 548 -4.84 -4.08 19.57
CA TRP A 548 -4.05 -3.40 18.53
C TRP A 548 -3.19 -4.38 17.72
N ASN A 549 -2.66 -5.44 18.35
CA ASN A 549 -1.90 -6.47 17.63
C ASN A 549 -2.74 -7.19 16.58
N GLN A 550 -4.06 -7.33 16.79
CA GLN A 550 -4.95 -7.92 15.80
C GLN A 550 -5.00 -7.06 14.53
N LYS A 551 -5.02 -5.73 14.67
CA LYS A 551 -4.89 -4.80 13.53
C LYS A 551 -3.57 -5.06 12.81
N ILE A 552 -2.45 -5.07 13.54
CA ILE A 552 -1.12 -5.27 12.98
C ILE A 552 -1.02 -6.60 12.23
N LEU A 553 -1.56 -7.69 12.78
CA LEU A 553 -1.62 -8.98 12.11
C LEU A 553 -2.48 -8.96 10.84
N PHE A 554 -3.64 -8.30 10.85
CA PHE A 554 -4.48 -8.16 9.66
C PHE A 554 -3.77 -7.37 8.55
N THR A 555 -3.23 -6.19 8.87
CA THR A 555 -2.44 -5.38 7.93
C THR A 555 -1.28 -6.19 7.35
N SER A 556 -0.53 -6.87 8.23
CA SER A 556 0.66 -7.66 7.86
C SER A 556 0.31 -8.87 7.01
N HIS A 557 -0.79 -9.56 7.31
CA HIS A 557 -1.25 -10.71 6.55
C HIS A 557 -1.72 -10.29 5.16
N THR A 558 -2.48 -9.20 5.06
CA THR A 558 -2.90 -8.62 3.78
C THR A 558 -1.66 -8.24 2.97
N LEU A 559 -0.73 -7.48 3.54
CA LEU A 559 0.50 -7.06 2.87
C LEU A 559 1.35 -8.26 2.43
N LEU A 560 1.59 -9.22 3.32
CA LEU A 560 2.34 -10.44 3.00
C LEU A 560 1.66 -11.23 1.87
N THR A 561 0.33 -11.30 1.88
CA THR A 561 -0.40 -11.97 0.82
C THR A 561 -0.24 -11.24 -0.51
N ARG A 562 -0.24 -9.90 -0.55
CA ARG A 562 0.03 -9.13 -1.78
C ARG A 562 1.46 -9.25 -2.30
N ILE A 563 2.43 -9.36 -1.38
CA ILE A 563 3.82 -9.63 -1.71
C ILE A 563 3.97 -11.02 -2.33
N LYS A 564 3.26 -12.02 -1.77
CA LYS A 564 3.31 -13.42 -2.21
C LYS A 564 2.38 -13.74 -3.37
N SER A 565 1.28 -13.00 -3.54
CA SER A 565 0.29 -13.27 -4.55
C SER A 565 0.88 -12.95 -5.92
N LYS A 566 0.88 -13.98 -6.78
CA LYS A 566 1.30 -13.83 -8.17
C LYS A 566 0.30 -13.04 -9.03
N ASN A 567 -0.85 -12.66 -8.47
CA ASN A 567 -1.94 -11.95 -9.13
C ASN A 567 -2.51 -10.89 -8.18
N LEU A 568 -2.91 -9.75 -8.74
CA LEU A 568 -3.98 -8.92 -8.20
C LEU A 568 -4.74 -8.31 -9.39
N ASP A 569 -5.95 -8.81 -9.63
CA ASP A 569 -6.94 -8.22 -10.55
C ASP A 569 -7.79 -7.21 -9.78
N ASN A 570 -7.76 -5.95 -10.19
CA ASN A 570 -8.51 -4.88 -9.52
C ASN A 570 -9.41 -4.11 -10.51
N LYS A 571 -10.70 -4.00 -10.16
CA LYS A 571 -11.70 -3.17 -10.85
C LYS A 571 -11.94 -1.83 -10.14
N PRO A 572 -11.99 -0.70 -10.88
CA PRO A 572 -12.65 0.51 -10.43
C PRO A 572 -14.16 0.45 -10.70
N HIS A 573 -14.97 0.87 -9.73
CA HIS A 573 -16.34 1.32 -9.99
C HIS A 573 -16.34 2.84 -10.04
N GLU A 574 -16.79 3.39 -11.17
CA GLU A 574 -17.23 4.77 -11.30
C GLU A 574 -18.59 4.92 -10.61
N ASN A 575 -18.72 5.95 -9.78
CA ASN A 575 -19.98 6.66 -9.51
C ASN A 575 -19.59 8.04 -9.00
N VAL A 576 -19.34 8.96 -9.94
CA VAL A 576 -19.36 10.39 -9.67
C VAL A 576 -20.76 10.87 -10.02
N GLU A 577 -21.64 10.92 -9.02
CA GLU A 577 -22.83 11.75 -9.13
C GLU A 577 -22.39 13.20 -8.93
N ILE A 578 -22.29 13.94 -10.04
CA ILE A 578 -22.36 15.40 -10.01
C ILE A 578 -23.81 15.73 -9.72
N MET A 579 -24.12 16.05 -8.47
CA MET A 579 -25.38 16.68 -8.14
C MET A 579 -25.37 18.09 -8.74
N THR A 580 -26.26 18.32 -9.70
CA THR A 580 -26.67 19.65 -10.13
C THR A 580 -27.53 20.27 -9.04
N ASP A 581 -27.07 21.40 -8.50
CA ASP A 581 -27.86 22.27 -7.62
C ASP A 581 -29.18 22.67 -8.27
N PRO A 582 -30.31 22.57 -7.55
CA PRO A 582 -31.46 23.42 -7.78
C PRO A 582 -31.30 24.71 -6.95
N THR A 583 -31.03 25.83 -7.65
CA THR A 583 -31.31 27.21 -7.18
C THR A 583 -32.76 27.33 -6.66
N ASP A 584 -33.14 28.06 -5.60
CA ASP A 584 -32.41 28.93 -4.67
C ASP A 584 -33.14 28.98 -3.30
N ILE A 585 -32.55 28.36 -2.27
CA ILE A 585 -32.68 28.78 -0.86
C ILE A 585 -31.25 29.12 -0.43
N THR A 586 -31.03 30.32 0.11
CA THR A 586 -29.70 30.73 0.57
C THR A 586 -29.58 30.45 2.07
N PHE A 587 -28.46 29.83 2.45
CA PHE A 587 -28.05 29.60 3.83
C PHE A 587 -26.84 30.49 4.12
N ASP A 588 -26.94 31.32 5.15
CA ASP A 588 -25.83 32.06 5.76
C ASP A 588 -25.49 31.36 7.08
N VAL A 589 -24.93 30.17 6.98
CA VAL A 589 -24.47 29.35 8.12
C VAL A 589 -22.95 29.37 8.19
N LEU A 590 -22.39 29.46 9.40
CA LEU A 590 -20.97 29.28 9.62
C LEU A 590 -20.66 27.78 9.63
N ASP A 591 -19.61 27.36 8.93
CA ASP A 591 -19.09 26.00 9.11
C ASP A 591 -18.53 25.84 10.53
N PHE A 592 -18.87 24.75 11.22
CA PHE A 592 -18.18 24.39 12.45
C PHE A 592 -16.73 23.94 12.16
N SER A 593 -15.85 24.13 13.13
CA SER A 593 -14.45 23.69 13.04
C SER A 593 -14.39 22.18 12.87
N ARG A 594 -13.65 21.70 11.87
CA ARG A 594 -13.45 20.26 11.67
C ARG A 594 -12.81 19.65 12.92
N PRO A 595 -13.24 18.46 13.35
CA PRO A 595 -12.49 17.73 14.37
C PRO A 595 -11.06 17.44 13.89
N ASN A 596 -10.15 17.24 14.83
CA ASN A 596 -8.78 16.86 14.49
C ASN A 596 -8.73 15.39 14.06
N HIS A 597 -8.35 15.20 12.80
CA HIS A 597 -8.09 13.91 12.18
C HIS A 597 -6.75 13.36 12.72
N TYR A 598 -6.43 12.11 12.38
CA TYR A 598 -5.24 11.46 12.89
C TYR A 598 -4.63 10.55 11.84
N ILE A 599 -3.31 10.43 11.83
CA ILE A 599 -2.58 9.49 10.99
C ILE A 599 -1.98 8.40 11.89
N GLU A 600 -2.03 7.14 11.46
CA GLU A 600 -1.35 6.06 12.17
C GLU A 600 0.15 6.38 12.29
N PRO A 601 0.71 6.54 13.51
CA PRO A 601 2.02 7.15 13.71
C PRO A 601 3.16 6.14 13.62
N ASN A 602 3.12 5.31 12.58
CA ASN A 602 4.18 4.37 12.23
C ASN A 602 5.20 5.05 11.30
N ILE A 603 6.10 5.86 11.86
CA ILE A 603 7.12 6.60 11.11
C ILE A 603 8.03 5.66 10.31
N ASP A 604 8.40 4.50 10.87
CA ASP A 604 9.25 3.51 10.18
C ASP A 604 8.59 2.99 8.90
N PHE A 605 7.26 2.83 8.90
CA PHE A 605 6.50 2.45 7.71
C PHE A 605 6.58 3.51 6.62
N TYR A 606 6.36 4.78 6.93
CA TYR A 606 6.41 5.85 5.93
C TYR A 606 7.81 6.05 5.36
N ASN A 607 8.85 5.92 6.20
CA ASN A 607 10.23 5.92 5.74
C ASN A 607 10.51 4.72 4.81
N SER A 608 10.07 3.52 5.18
CA SER A 608 10.23 2.33 4.34
C SER A 608 9.46 2.45 3.02
N TYR A 609 8.30 3.10 3.05
CA TYR A 609 7.49 3.40 1.87
C TYR A 609 8.24 4.30 0.89
N LEU A 610 8.86 5.37 1.37
CA LEU A 610 9.71 6.26 0.56
C LEU A 610 10.91 5.51 -0.02
N LEU A 611 11.53 4.61 0.73
CA LEU A 611 12.65 3.80 0.25
C LEU A 611 12.23 2.87 -0.89
N VAL A 612 11.05 2.26 -0.82
CA VAL A 612 10.50 1.44 -1.91
C VAL A 612 10.27 2.29 -3.15
N ILE A 613 9.61 3.45 -3.02
CA ILE A 613 9.37 4.36 -4.15
C ILE A 613 10.68 4.81 -4.80
N THR A 614 11.63 5.25 -3.98
CA THR A 614 12.93 5.74 -4.46
C THR A 614 13.69 4.64 -5.18
N SER A 615 13.70 3.43 -4.60
CA SER A 615 14.32 2.26 -5.21
C SER A 615 13.71 1.97 -6.59
N ILE A 616 12.40 2.07 -6.76
CA ILE A 616 11.73 1.84 -8.05
C ILE A 616 12.20 2.88 -9.08
N MET A 617 12.19 4.16 -8.71
CA MET A 617 12.58 5.26 -9.59
C MET A 617 14.06 5.21 -10.00
N GLU A 618 14.94 4.66 -9.15
CA GLU A 618 16.37 4.54 -9.41
C GLU A 618 16.73 3.34 -10.29
N ASN A 619 15.99 2.24 -10.18
CA ASN A 619 16.37 0.96 -10.79
C ASN A 619 15.61 0.62 -12.08
N LEU A 620 14.46 1.25 -12.34
CA LEU A 620 13.65 0.99 -13.54
C LEU A 620 13.67 2.19 -14.51
N ASP A 621 13.67 1.89 -15.81
CA ASP A 621 13.54 2.92 -16.84
C ASP A 621 12.08 3.36 -17.04
N LEU A 622 11.59 4.17 -16.10
CA LEU A 622 10.21 4.66 -16.11
C LEU A 622 9.92 5.65 -17.24
N ASN A 623 10.94 6.28 -17.84
CA ASN A 623 10.74 7.25 -18.94
C ASN A 623 10.30 6.58 -20.25
N SER A 624 10.54 5.28 -20.38
CA SER A 624 10.17 4.48 -21.54
C SER A 624 8.71 4.00 -21.51
N LEU A 625 7.96 4.31 -20.45
CA LEU A 625 6.57 3.89 -20.28
C LEU A 625 5.58 4.91 -20.86
N SER A 626 4.43 4.42 -21.31
CA SER A 626 3.32 5.22 -21.83
C SER A 626 2.58 6.01 -20.74
N ILE A 627 2.59 5.47 -19.51
CA ILE A 627 2.04 6.08 -18.31
C ILE A 627 3.16 6.82 -17.57
N ASP A 628 2.89 8.04 -17.11
CA ASP A 628 3.85 8.85 -16.35
C ASP A 628 3.95 8.39 -14.88
N TYR A 629 4.58 7.23 -14.67
CA TYR A 629 4.86 6.71 -13.34
C TYR A 629 5.80 7.60 -12.53
N ILE A 630 6.64 8.42 -13.17
CA ILE A 630 7.53 9.35 -12.47
C ILE A 630 6.69 10.38 -11.71
N SER A 631 5.75 11.03 -12.39
CA SER A 631 4.83 11.98 -11.74
C SER A 631 4.01 11.33 -10.62
N LYS A 632 3.55 10.09 -10.81
CA LYS A 632 2.85 9.33 -9.75
C LYS A 632 3.71 9.12 -8.51
N PHE A 633 4.94 8.67 -8.68
CA PHE A 633 5.86 8.45 -7.56
C PHE A 633 6.32 9.76 -6.92
N GLU A 634 6.50 10.84 -7.68
CA GLU A 634 6.76 12.17 -7.14
C GLU A 634 5.57 12.67 -6.30
N ASN A 635 4.33 12.49 -6.78
CA ASN A 635 3.12 12.83 -6.04
C ASN A 635 2.98 12.01 -4.75
N LEU A 636 3.23 10.70 -4.81
CA LEU A 636 3.27 9.86 -3.60
C LEU A 636 4.32 10.33 -2.62
N THR A 637 5.55 10.57 -3.07
CA THR A 637 6.63 11.10 -2.22
C THR A 637 6.22 12.41 -1.55
N ASN A 638 5.63 13.35 -2.29
CA ASN A 638 5.14 14.61 -1.72
C ASN A 638 4.06 14.38 -0.65
N ILE A 639 3.16 13.42 -0.86
CA ILE A 639 2.15 13.07 0.15
C ILE A 639 2.82 12.53 1.40
N ILE A 640 3.73 11.56 1.27
CA ILE A 640 4.39 10.92 2.41
C ILE A 640 5.28 11.92 3.18
N MET A 641 5.97 12.83 2.49
CA MET A 641 6.76 13.87 3.16
C MET A 641 5.89 14.79 4.02
N LYS A 642 4.71 15.20 3.53
CA LYS A 642 3.74 15.96 4.34
C LYS A 642 3.16 15.14 5.49
N VAL A 643 2.93 13.84 5.27
CA VAL A 643 2.49 12.92 6.34
C VAL A 643 3.55 12.85 7.45
N LEU A 644 4.83 12.69 7.09
CA LEU A 644 5.92 12.67 8.06
C LEU A 644 6.05 13.97 8.85
N GLU A 645 5.85 15.13 8.20
CA GLU A 645 5.82 16.44 8.88
C GLU A 645 4.68 16.53 9.91
N ILE A 646 3.49 16.05 9.56
CA ILE A 646 2.33 15.99 10.47
C ILE A 646 2.63 15.05 11.64
N LEU A 647 3.14 13.85 11.36
CA LEU A 647 3.47 12.85 12.38
C LEU A 647 4.54 13.35 13.35
N GLU A 648 5.54 14.10 12.88
CA GLU A 648 6.54 14.70 13.76
C GLU A 648 5.89 15.65 14.78
N ARG A 649 4.84 16.40 14.41
CA ARG A 649 4.10 17.23 15.36
C ARG A 649 3.24 16.40 16.30
N GLU A 650 2.51 15.42 15.79
CA GLU A 650 1.63 14.55 16.58
C GLU A 650 2.41 13.77 17.65
N VAL A 651 3.55 13.17 17.28
CA VAL A 651 4.44 12.44 18.20
C VAL A 651 5.00 13.34 19.29
N ASN A 652 5.27 14.60 18.97
CA ASN A 652 5.78 15.59 19.91
C ASN A 652 4.67 16.30 20.70
N ILE A 653 3.41 15.84 20.62
CA ILE A 653 2.26 16.41 21.34
C ILE A 653 2.12 17.92 21.03
N LYS A 654 2.32 18.29 19.76
CA LYS A 654 2.18 19.66 19.27
C LYS A 654 0.88 19.80 18.49
N GLU A 655 0.26 20.97 18.62
CA GLU A 655 -0.93 21.31 17.85
C GLU A 655 -0.59 21.41 16.35
N LEU A 656 -1.35 20.68 15.54
CA LEU A 656 -1.51 20.88 14.10
C LEU A 656 -2.27 22.19 13.83
N ASP A 657 -1.81 22.92 12.83
CA ASP A 657 -2.58 24.03 12.28
C ASP A 657 -3.75 23.52 11.41
N LEU A 658 -4.68 24.43 11.11
CA LEU A 658 -5.88 24.09 10.33
C LEU A 658 -5.53 23.53 8.94
N GLU A 659 -4.46 24.02 8.31
CA GLU A 659 -4.04 23.56 6.98
C GLU A 659 -3.55 22.11 7.04
N MET A 660 -2.76 21.74 8.04
CA MET A 660 -2.32 20.36 8.27
C MET A 660 -3.51 19.44 8.55
N ASN A 661 -4.43 19.84 9.43
CA ASN A 661 -5.60 19.03 9.75
C ASN A 661 -6.52 18.83 8.53
N ASP A 662 -6.75 19.89 7.74
CA ASP A 662 -7.51 19.81 6.49
C ASP A 662 -6.78 18.97 5.44
N TYR A 663 -5.44 19.00 5.41
CA TYR A 663 -4.65 18.17 4.50
C TYR A 663 -4.87 16.67 4.74
N ILE A 664 -5.00 16.22 5.99
CA ILE A 664 -5.26 14.81 6.33
C ILE A 664 -6.52 14.30 5.61
N VAL A 665 -7.58 15.12 5.55
CA VAL A 665 -8.84 14.81 4.85
C VAL A 665 -8.63 14.66 3.35
N THR A 666 -7.65 15.35 2.77
CA THR A 666 -7.40 15.26 1.32
C THR A 666 -6.65 13.99 0.92
N ILE A 667 -5.92 13.34 1.84
CA ILE A 667 -5.04 12.20 1.55
C ILE A 667 -5.76 11.10 0.76
N PRO A 668 -6.93 10.57 1.18
CA PRO A 668 -7.60 9.53 0.41
C PRO A 668 -7.98 9.98 -1.01
N THR A 669 -8.38 11.23 -1.18
CA THR A 669 -8.71 11.77 -2.51
C THR A 669 -7.46 11.92 -3.39
N LEU A 670 -6.33 12.33 -2.81
CA LEU A 670 -5.05 12.43 -3.52
C LEU A 670 -4.56 11.04 -3.96
N LEU A 671 -4.58 10.06 -3.07
CA LEU A 671 -4.21 8.68 -3.38
C LEU A 671 -5.11 8.07 -4.47
N TYR A 672 -6.42 8.34 -4.42
CA TYR A 672 -7.36 7.91 -5.45
C TYR A 672 -7.05 8.50 -6.83
N LYS A 673 -6.67 9.78 -6.91
CA LYS A 673 -6.30 10.41 -8.18
C LYS A 673 -5.07 9.73 -8.79
N ILE A 674 -4.05 9.47 -7.98
CA ILE A 674 -2.82 8.79 -8.42
C ILE A 674 -3.12 7.38 -8.95
N GLU A 675 -4.04 6.64 -8.30
CA GLU A 675 -4.46 5.31 -8.75
C GLU A 675 -5.27 5.35 -10.06
N MET A 676 -6.15 6.34 -10.25
CA MET A 676 -7.11 6.39 -11.36
C MET A 676 -6.63 7.10 -12.64
N GLU A 677 -5.49 7.81 -12.63
CA GLU A 677 -4.97 8.52 -13.81
C GLU A 677 -4.70 7.62 -15.03
N ASP A 678 -4.81 6.29 -14.91
CA ASP A 678 -4.53 5.27 -15.95
C ASP A 678 -5.75 4.78 -16.74
N ASN A 679 -6.73 5.64 -17.02
CA ASN A 679 -7.83 5.29 -17.94
C ASN A 679 -7.39 5.19 -19.43
N SER A 680 -6.20 4.65 -19.69
CA SER A 680 -5.80 4.15 -21.00
C SER A 680 -6.35 2.74 -21.22
N SER A 681 -6.96 2.55 -22.39
CA SER A 681 -7.61 1.41 -23.04
C SER A 681 -7.09 -0.04 -22.87
N TYR A 682 -6.17 -0.35 -21.96
CA TYR A 682 -5.86 -1.74 -21.58
C TYR A 682 -6.96 -2.29 -20.65
N PHE A 683 -8.15 -2.46 -21.23
CA PHE A 683 -9.19 -3.30 -20.65
C PHE A 683 -8.70 -4.75 -20.72
N ILE A 684 -7.95 -5.15 -19.71
CA ILE A 684 -8.04 -6.52 -19.21
C ILE A 684 -9.53 -6.75 -18.93
N ASP A 685 -10.04 -7.91 -19.32
CA ASP A 685 -11.43 -8.31 -19.09
C ASP A 685 -11.65 -8.41 -17.58
N ARG A 686 -12.01 -7.27 -17.01
CA ARG A 686 -12.12 -6.96 -15.59
C ARG A 686 -13.25 -7.76 -14.90
N ASP A 687 -13.95 -8.66 -15.61
CA ASP A 687 -15.28 -9.20 -15.27
C ASP A 687 -15.35 -10.44 -14.37
N THR A 688 -14.25 -10.99 -13.86
CA THR A 688 -14.33 -12.16 -12.98
C THR A 688 -13.21 -12.19 -11.95
N ILE A 689 -13.47 -11.87 -10.67
CA ILE A 689 -12.86 -12.51 -9.49
C ILE A 689 -13.58 -12.05 -8.20
N ASN A 690 -13.85 -13.03 -7.34
CA ASN A 690 -14.21 -12.85 -5.92
C ASN A 690 -13.13 -12.03 -5.21
N ARG A 691 -13.43 -10.78 -4.83
CA ARG A 691 -12.57 -9.99 -3.93
C ARG A 691 -12.39 -10.76 -2.61
N ILE A 692 -11.15 -11.14 -2.34
CA ILE A 692 -10.76 -11.86 -1.12
C ILE A 692 -10.51 -10.88 0.05
N ASP A 693 -10.38 -9.57 -0.22
CA ASP A 693 -10.26 -8.55 0.83
C ASP A 693 -11.64 -8.28 1.44
N SER A 694 -11.81 -8.63 2.71
CA SER A 694 -12.96 -8.20 3.52
C SER A 694 -12.60 -6.91 4.26
N PRO A 695 -13.18 -5.76 3.90
CA PRO A 695 -12.88 -4.51 4.59
C PRO A 695 -13.49 -4.52 5.99
N TYR A 696 -12.73 -4.00 6.95
CA TYR A 696 -13.19 -3.74 8.30
C TYR A 696 -13.11 -2.24 8.57
N ARG A 697 -14.18 -1.70 9.14
CA ARG A 697 -14.15 -0.40 9.79
C ARG A 697 -13.49 -0.55 11.15
N LEU A 698 -12.53 0.32 11.40
CA LEU A 698 -11.76 0.44 12.62
C LEU A 698 -12.32 1.61 13.44
N TYR A 699 -12.71 1.35 14.69
CA TYR A 699 -13.00 2.40 15.65
C TYR A 699 -11.84 2.47 16.64
N LEU A 700 -11.29 3.67 16.88
CA LEU A 700 -10.22 3.88 17.86
C LEU A 700 -10.63 4.94 18.87
N ALA A 701 -10.44 4.64 20.14
CA ALA A 701 -10.43 5.66 21.18
C ALA A 701 -9.07 6.37 21.13
N LEU A 702 -9.09 7.69 20.96
CA LEU A 702 -7.90 8.55 20.95
C LEU A 702 -7.88 9.42 22.21
N ASP A 703 -6.71 9.54 22.81
CA ASP A 703 -6.37 10.53 23.82
C ASP A 703 -4.93 10.97 23.58
N ASP A 704 -4.77 12.16 23.00
CA ASP A 704 -3.48 12.74 22.65
C ASP A 704 -3.11 13.95 23.53
N LYS A 705 -3.91 14.25 24.56
CA LYS A 705 -3.78 15.41 25.47
C LYS A 705 -3.85 16.80 24.84
N VAL A 706 -3.65 16.94 23.53
CA VAL A 706 -3.76 18.21 22.80
C VAL A 706 -5.21 18.47 22.42
N TYR A 707 -5.86 17.49 21.83
CA TYR A 707 -7.23 17.56 21.32
C TYR A 707 -8.22 16.76 22.15
N GLY A 708 -7.73 16.15 23.22
CA GLY A 708 -8.52 15.41 24.20
C GLY A 708 -9.13 14.12 23.64
N LYS A 709 -10.10 13.60 24.39
CA LYS A 709 -10.68 12.28 24.23
C LYS A 709 -11.73 12.24 23.12
N ARG A 710 -11.59 11.32 22.17
CA ARG A 710 -12.50 11.18 21.03
C ARG A 710 -12.46 9.79 20.39
N VAL A 711 -13.44 9.47 19.55
CA VAL A 711 -13.44 8.24 18.75
C VAL A 711 -13.20 8.57 17.28
N ALA A 712 -12.18 7.96 16.69
CA ALA A 712 -11.87 8.08 15.27
C ALA A 712 -12.25 6.81 14.49
N VAL A 713 -12.51 7.00 13.20
CA VAL A 713 -12.89 5.94 12.26
C VAL A 713 -11.82 5.80 11.18
N GLY A 714 -11.33 4.58 10.99
CA GLY A 714 -10.42 4.21 9.91
C GLY A 714 -10.84 2.91 9.24
N TYR A 715 -10.02 2.42 8.32
CA TYR A 715 -10.31 1.20 7.57
C TYR A 715 -9.08 0.33 7.41
N ILE A 716 -9.28 -0.99 7.49
CA ILE A 716 -8.24 -2.00 7.26
C ILE A 716 -8.79 -3.12 6.38
N ASN A 717 -7.89 -3.86 5.74
CA ASN A 717 -8.25 -5.03 4.95
C ASN A 717 -7.88 -6.33 5.69
N HIS A 718 -8.75 -7.32 5.59
CA HIS A 718 -8.43 -8.68 6.00
C HIS A 718 -8.62 -9.64 4.83
N TYR A 719 -7.56 -10.38 4.48
CA TYR A 719 -7.56 -11.34 3.38
C TYR A 719 -8.26 -12.65 3.79
N LYS A 720 -9.35 -13.02 3.10
CA LYS A 720 -10.15 -14.22 3.34
C LYS A 720 -9.70 -15.39 2.47
N VAL A 721 -8.73 -16.19 2.92
CA VAL A 721 -8.23 -17.33 2.12
C VAL A 721 -9.38 -18.24 1.68
N ASN A 722 -9.70 -18.27 0.38
CA ASN A 722 -10.64 -19.23 -0.18
C ASN A 722 -9.93 -20.60 -0.22
N ASP A 723 -10.46 -21.53 0.57
CA ASP A 723 -9.95 -22.84 1.01
C ASP A 723 -9.48 -23.86 -0.05
N ASN A 724 -9.33 -23.50 -1.33
CA ASN A 724 -9.16 -24.53 -2.36
C ASN A 724 -7.72 -24.79 -2.82
N ASN A 725 -6.70 -23.99 -2.45
CA ASN A 725 -5.34 -24.19 -2.99
C ASN A 725 -4.15 -23.80 -2.08
N LEU A 726 -4.38 -23.47 -0.81
CA LEU A 726 -3.33 -23.35 0.21
C LEU A 726 -3.64 -24.35 1.32
N GLU A 727 -2.93 -25.48 1.36
CA GLU A 727 -3.12 -26.59 2.32
C GLU A 727 -2.77 -26.23 3.79
N GLN A 728 -3.26 -25.10 4.33
CA GLN A 728 -2.96 -24.70 5.71
C GLN A 728 -4.23 -24.17 6.42
N PRO A 729 -4.88 -24.99 7.27
CA PRO A 729 -6.17 -24.69 7.94
C PRO A 729 -6.08 -23.67 9.09
N PHE A 730 -4.98 -22.93 9.23
CA PHE A 730 -4.73 -22.06 10.38
C PHE A 730 -5.40 -20.67 10.32
N TRP A 731 -5.97 -20.29 9.17
CA TRP A 731 -6.46 -18.92 8.89
C TRP A 731 -7.99 -18.79 8.88
N THR A 732 -8.70 -19.45 9.80
CA THR A 732 -10.12 -19.12 10.00
C THR A 732 -10.22 -17.85 10.84
N GLU A 733 -11.25 -17.04 10.58
CA GLU A 733 -11.59 -15.85 11.38
C GLU A 733 -11.77 -16.21 12.87
N ASP A 734 -12.04 -17.48 13.17
CA ASP A 734 -12.20 -18.05 14.52
C ASP A 734 -10.88 -18.42 15.22
N ASN A 735 -9.77 -18.62 14.47
CA ASN A 735 -8.44 -18.87 15.05
C ASN A 735 -7.65 -17.57 15.32
N LEU A 736 -8.00 -16.49 14.61
CA LEU A 736 -7.41 -15.15 14.78
C LEU A 736 -8.15 -14.27 15.80
N LYS A 737 -9.39 -14.65 16.15
CA LYS A 737 -10.18 -14.07 17.25
C LYS A 737 -9.87 -14.82 18.54
#